data_AF-A0A2V8JBP7-F1
#
_entry.id   AF-A0A2V8JBP7-F1
#
_cell.length_a   1.000
_cell.length_b   1.000
_cell.length_c   1.000
_cell.angle_alpha   90.00
_cell.angle_beta   90.00
_cell.angle_gamma   90.00
#
_symmetry.space_group_name_H-M   'P 1'
#
loop_
_entity.id
_entity.type
_entity.pdbx_description
1 polymer ?
#
loop_
_entity_poly.entity_id
_entity_poly.type
_entity_poly.pdbx_seq_one_letter_code
_entity_poly.pdbx_strand_id
1 'polypeptide(L)'
;LVAGPDKIFGTADDIPVDQRFMVMTRATNQPGPDGILGTADDIQEAINTTTPWVDQNQTYTSHPSHQVFLREYAQNALGKPVQTGKVLDGGFCAPRPTGIPGDNICNIGNWNDVKLQTRTKLGIQLVDQDIFDVPLLLTDPYGHFKPGPNGFPQIVLRGGGVLEGNPAANAGLGVLIPANAFRTGHAFLNDIAHNAVPAPGLTPDVNTTVTNFRTGVQDPGTYDDELLGLHMVTGDGRGNENIALTMVHQIFHAEHNRLAHDIDRQISALLTPQEIAAWHAVHAPSGWAYGERLFQAARFGTEMQYQHLVFEEFARTLQPLINPFLGGLTSINAAISAEFAHTVYRLGHSMLPEIVTRINVNAAGVETPNDIRLFDAFLNPVAYNDGGAAGILTADKAAGSIVRGLSRSIGNELDEFVTESVRNQLLGLPLDLPAINMARGRSEGIPRLNVARRQFFTATRDTAVKPYANWFEFGQNLKHAESLINFVAAYGTDPTITGATTLAAKRSAAAALVLANGAFMFATAATSGLDDVDFWPGGMAERQAVFGGLLGSTFNFVFEKQLENLQDGDRFYYLQRTDGLNFRFQLEGNSFAELIRRNTDFSGGMDIVFNTADFIINAADLTGTAPIDLGSGIQLITQPDGTKLFFDPLHTGKNITFNGGPADDKFKADIGDDTLYGNDGNDRLDGFEGNDTLHGGNGDDVLFGGNGDDVLKGGAGNDALSSGPGFGGDLEIGGEGNDFMLGGNDGVEYFGGPGNDVIVDGSMRAEAIMGGDGDDWIFDAEGHDGGIFGDGGNVFDLLAGLSAVGGDDVLGGGPGQDNHFGEGGDDVMVMSEGSNKFFGDYGFDWITLRGWPFPEFIELGLLALPNVPLNFNDLRNKYRFVDGASGWDLNDHIAGSNKVLCDPPGEIAECLVVG
;
A
#
# COMPACT_ATOMS: atom_id res chain seq x y z
N LEU A 1 -12.18 -36.19 19.86
CA LEU A 1 -13.61 -36.47 19.66
C LEU A 1 -14.25 -35.13 19.40
N VAL A 2 -14.99 -34.96 18.30
CA VAL A 2 -15.75 -33.74 18.05
C VAL A 2 -17.20 -34.13 18.33
N ALA A 3 -17.79 -33.52 19.35
CA ALA A 3 -19.14 -33.85 19.76
C ALA A 3 -20.12 -33.51 18.64
N GLY A 4 -21.14 -34.35 18.46
CA GLY A 4 -22.25 -34.07 17.56
C GLY A 4 -23.10 -32.87 18.03
N PRO A 5 -24.22 -32.60 17.34
CA PRO A 5 -25.16 -31.53 17.69
C PRO A 5 -25.61 -31.53 19.17
N ASP A 6 -25.55 -32.68 19.86
CA ASP A 6 -25.91 -32.80 21.27
C ASP A 6 -24.82 -32.32 22.26
N LYS A 7 -23.60 -32.05 21.79
CA LYS A 7 -22.42 -31.65 22.57
C LYS A 7 -22.00 -32.68 23.64
N ILE A 8 -22.40 -33.94 23.52
CA ILE A 8 -22.02 -35.03 24.44
C ILE A 8 -21.00 -35.93 23.73
N PHE A 9 -19.85 -36.17 24.35
CA PHE A 9 -18.83 -37.05 23.76
C PHE A 9 -19.21 -38.53 23.91
N GLY A 10 -19.01 -39.32 22.85
CA GLY A 10 -19.20 -40.76 22.83
C GLY A 10 -20.58 -41.22 22.36
N THR A 11 -21.40 -40.31 21.83
CA THR A 11 -22.72 -40.59 21.24
C THR A 11 -22.61 -40.88 19.74
N ALA A 12 -23.68 -41.42 19.16
CA ALA A 12 -23.68 -41.89 17.77
C ALA A 12 -23.63 -40.75 16.73
N ASP A 13 -23.83 -39.51 17.16
CA ASP A 13 -23.74 -38.28 16.36
C ASP A 13 -22.36 -37.60 16.45
N ASP A 14 -21.41 -38.15 17.22
CA ASP A 14 -20.01 -37.76 17.16
C ASP A 14 -19.46 -37.86 15.74
N ILE A 15 -18.75 -36.81 15.28
CA ILE A 15 -18.22 -36.78 13.92
C ILE A 15 -17.18 -37.92 13.76
N PRO A 16 -17.35 -38.80 12.74
CA PRO A 16 -16.42 -39.89 12.43
C PRO A 16 -14.97 -39.40 12.27
N VAL A 17 -13.98 -40.21 12.68
CA VAL A 17 -12.55 -39.82 12.72
C VAL A 17 -12.05 -39.26 11.39
N ASP A 18 -12.54 -39.83 10.29
CA ASP A 18 -12.26 -39.50 8.90
C ASP A 18 -12.98 -38.24 8.40
N GLN A 19 -14.00 -37.76 9.10
CA GLN A 19 -14.75 -36.53 8.80
C GLN A 19 -14.42 -35.36 9.74
N ARG A 20 -13.51 -35.56 10.70
CA ARG A 20 -13.04 -34.53 11.63
C ARG A 20 -12.14 -33.48 10.99
N PHE A 21 -11.81 -33.66 9.72
CA PHE A 21 -11.12 -32.66 8.91
C PHE A 21 -11.99 -32.37 7.70
N MET A 22 -12.67 -31.23 7.72
CA MET A 22 -13.40 -30.76 6.56
C MET A 22 -12.42 -29.94 5.72
N VAL A 23 -11.94 -30.51 4.60
CA VAL A 23 -11.26 -29.72 3.58
C VAL A 23 -12.33 -28.84 2.94
N MET A 24 -12.44 -27.59 3.40
CA MET A 24 -13.20 -26.58 2.68
C MET A 24 -12.40 -26.24 1.42
N THR A 25 -12.56 -27.04 0.36
CA THR A 25 -12.08 -26.66 -0.97
C THR A 25 -12.98 -25.53 -1.47
N ARG A 26 -12.61 -24.27 -1.18
CA ARG A 26 -13.16 -23.09 -1.87
C ARG A 26 -12.85 -23.06 -3.38
N ALA A 27 -12.11 -24.05 -3.90
CA ALA A 27 -11.98 -24.29 -5.34
C ALA A 27 -13.05 -25.30 -5.76
N THR A 28 -13.96 -24.87 -6.62
CA THR A 28 -14.84 -25.79 -7.36
C THR A 28 -14.03 -26.47 -8.45
N ASN A 29 -13.89 -27.79 -8.39
CA ASN A 29 -13.50 -28.56 -9.57
C ASN A 29 -14.47 -28.20 -10.69
N GLN A 30 -13.93 -27.81 -11.83
CA GLN A 30 -14.73 -27.67 -13.04
C GLN A 30 -14.75 -29.02 -13.76
N PRO A 31 -15.87 -29.40 -14.38
CA PRO A 31 -15.90 -30.60 -15.20
C PRO A 31 -14.85 -30.48 -16.32
N GLY A 32 -14.17 -31.59 -16.60
CA GLY A 32 -13.24 -31.67 -17.72
C GLY A 32 -13.93 -31.55 -19.08
N PRO A 33 -13.19 -31.77 -20.18
CA PRO A 33 -13.76 -31.92 -21.52
C PRO A 33 -14.92 -32.93 -21.61
N ASP A 34 -15.04 -33.86 -20.66
CA ASP A 34 -16.15 -34.81 -20.57
C ASP A 34 -17.44 -34.25 -19.95
N GLY A 35 -17.40 -33.07 -19.34
CA GLY A 35 -18.55 -32.42 -18.71
C GLY A 35 -19.02 -33.06 -17.40
N ILE A 36 -18.24 -33.98 -16.81
CA ILE A 36 -18.55 -34.70 -15.58
C ILE A 36 -17.60 -34.24 -14.47
N LEU A 37 -18.12 -34.09 -13.26
CA LEU A 37 -17.34 -33.70 -12.08
C LEU A 37 -16.85 -34.96 -11.36
N GLY A 38 -15.59 -34.97 -10.91
CA GLY A 38 -14.96 -36.06 -10.16
C GLY A 38 -14.17 -37.05 -11.03
N THR A 39 -13.86 -36.68 -12.27
CA THR A 39 -13.06 -37.49 -13.21
C THR A 39 -11.62 -36.99 -13.27
N ALA A 40 -10.73 -37.78 -13.88
CA ALA A 40 -9.30 -37.46 -13.93
C ALA A 40 -8.98 -36.24 -14.82
N ASP A 41 -9.96 -35.76 -15.59
CA ASP A 41 -9.88 -34.59 -16.45
C ASP A 41 -10.57 -33.35 -15.86
N ASP A 42 -11.08 -33.43 -14.62
CA ASP A 42 -11.56 -32.27 -13.87
C ASP A 42 -10.51 -31.14 -13.94
N ILE A 43 -10.97 -29.98 -14.39
CA ILE A 43 -10.14 -28.78 -14.42
C ILE A 43 -10.10 -28.25 -12.99
N GLN A 44 -8.94 -28.38 -12.35
CA GLN A 44 -8.65 -27.87 -11.01
C GLN A 44 -8.20 -26.40 -11.05
N GLU A 45 -8.68 -25.62 -12.01
CA GLU A 45 -8.39 -24.18 -12.07
C GLU A 45 -9.43 -23.44 -11.26
N ALA A 46 -8.99 -22.83 -10.16
CA ALA A 46 -9.75 -21.75 -9.54
C ALA A 46 -9.70 -20.55 -10.50
N ILE A 47 -10.85 -20.19 -11.07
CA ILE A 47 -10.95 -18.95 -11.87
C ILE A 47 -10.66 -17.79 -10.92
N ASN A 48 -9.54 -17.10 -11.16
CA ASN A 48 -9.23 -15.87 -10.43
C ASN A 48 -10.24 -14.80 -10.86
N THR A 49 -11.12 -14.43 -9.94
CA THR A 49 -12.10 -13.35 -10.14
C THR A 49 -11.50 -11.98 -9.83
N THR A 50 -10.30 -11.94 -9.26
CA THR A 50 -9.63 -10.71 -8.81
C THR A 50 -8.59 -10.27 -9.84
N THR A 51 -8.47 -8.95 -10.03
CA THR A 51 -7.43 -8.36 -10.86
C THR A 51 -6.04 -8.69 -10.28
N PRO A 52 -5.03 -8.93 -11.12
CA PRO A 52 -3.69 -9.29 -10.64
C PRO A 52 -2.88 -8.07 -10.17
N TRP A 53 -3.41 -6.86 -10.32
CA TRP A 53 -2.71 -5.59 -10.09
C TRP A 53 -2.87 -5.09 -8.66
N VAL A 54 -1.95 -4.21 -8.25
CA VAL A 54 -2.07 -3.44 -7.00
C VAL A 54 -2.99 -2.24 -7.26
N ASP A 55 -4.28 -2.49 -7.42
CA ASP A 55 -5.27 -1.52 -7.92
C ASP A 55 -6.37 -1.14 -6.91
N GLN A 56 -6.16 -1.49 -5.64
CA GLN A 56 -7.10 -1.26 -4.55
C GLN A 56 -8.51 -1.84 -4.84
N ASN A 57 -8.60 -2.99 -5.51
CA ASN A 57 -9.86 -3.70 -5.72
C ASN A 57 -10.58 -4.08 -4.41
N GLN A 58 -9.91 -4.00 -3.27
CA GLN A 58 -10.48 -4.15 -1.94
C GLN A 58 -11.51 -3.05 -1.63
N THR A 59 -11.36 -1.86 -2.21
CA THR A 59 -12.35 -0.76 -2.15
C THR A 59 -13.18 -0.71 -3.44
N TYR A 60 -12.53 -0.87 -4.60
CA TYR A 60 -13.15 -0.61 -5.90
C TYR A 60 -13.62 -1.84 -6.67
N THR A 61 -13.41 -3.06 -6.17
CA THR A 61 -13.74 -4.35 -6.78
C THR A 61 -13.20 -4.62 -8.19
N SER A 62 -13.01 -5.89 -8.52
CA SER A 62 -12.48 -6.33 -9.81
C SER A 62 -13.53 -6.39 -10.94
N HIS A 63 -14.81 -6.11 -10.65
CA HIS A 63 -15.87 -6.15 -11.66
C HIS A 63 -16.68 -4.83 -11.74
N PRO A 64 -16.79 -4.18 -12.91
CA PRO A 64 -17.50 -2.91 -13.08
C PRO A 64 -18.95 -2.90 -12.60
N SER A 65 -19.68 -4.00 -12.79
CA SER A 65 -21.06 -4.14 -12.28
C SER A 65 -21.15 -4.10 -10.75
N HIS A 66 -20.13 -4.58 -10.03
CA HIS A 66 -20.14 -4.56 -8.57
C HIS A 66 -19.86 -3.13 -8.06
N GLN A 67 -19.02 -2.36 -8.74
CA GLN A 67 -18.78 -0.93 -8.43
C GLN A 67 -20.06 -0.09 -8.39
N VAL A 68 -21.02 -0.37 -9.26
CA VAL A 68 -22.31 0.35 -9.28
C VAL A 68 -23.04 0.26 -7.93
N PHE A 69 -22.86 -0.83 -7.17
CA PHE A 69 -23.52 -0.98 -5.87
C PHE A 69 -22.71 -0.38 -4.72
N LEU A 70 -21.39 -0.25 -4.89
CA LEU A 70 -20.48 0.33 -3.89
C LEU A 70 -20.45 1.87 -3.92
N ARG A 71 -20.84 2.50 -5.05
CA ARG A 71 -20.89 3.96 -5.19
C ARG A 71 -22.10 4.58 -4.52
N GLU A 72 -21.96 5.81 -4.07
CA GLU A 72 -23.09 6.59 -3.55
C GLU A 72 -23.87 7.31 -4.67
N TYR A 73 -25.21 7.24 -4.59
CA TYR A 73 -26.12 7.88 -5.55
C TYR A 73 -27.12 8.83 -4.91
N ALA A 74 -27.21 10.03 -5.48
CA ALA A 74 -28.29 10.97 -5.25
C ALA A 74 -29.36 10.88 -6.35
N GLN A 75 -30.52 11.49 -6.11
CA GLN A 75 -31.53 11.70 -7.16
C GLN A 75 -31.46 13.14 -7.64
N ASN A 76 -31.38 13.33 -8.95
CA ASN A 76 -31.48 14.68 -9.52
C ASN A 76 -32.92 15.20 -9.46
N ALA A 77 -33.14 16.43 -9.94
CA ALA A 77 -34.46 17.07 -9.97
C ALA A 77 -35.53 16.28 -10.77
N LEU A 78 -35.13 15.34 -11.63
CA LEU A 78 -36.01 14.47 -12.40
C LEU A 78 -36.22 13.09 -11.75
N GLY A 79 -35.70 12.87 -10.53
CA GLY A 79 -35.79 11.60 -9.81
C GLY A 79 -34.85 10.51 -10.34
N LYS A 80 -33.90 10.85 -11.22
CA LYS A 80 -32.96 9.88 -11.80
C LYS A 80 -31.70 9.76 -10.95
N PRO A 81 -31.11 8.56 -10.83
CA PRO A 81 -29.87 8.35 -10.11
C PRO A 81 -28.73 9.13 -10.77
N VAL A 82 -28.00 9.88 -9.96
CA VAL A 82 -26.73 10.55 -10.32
C VAL A 82 -25.72 10.22 -9.25
N GLN A 83 -24.52 9.85 -9.67
CA GLN A 83 -23.45 9.50 -8.75
C GLN A 83 -22.92 10.76 -8.06
N THR A 84 -22.58 10.68 -6.77
CA THR A 84 -22.14 11.84 -5.97
C THR A 84 -20.64 12.11 -6.05
N GLY A 85 -19.87 11.18 -6.62
CA GLY A 85 -18.40 11.17 -6.55
C GLY A 85 -17.86 10.27 -5.44
N LYS A 86 -18.71 9.82 -4.50
CA LYS A 86 -18.31 9.05 -3.31
C LYS A 86 -18.52 7.53 -3.46
N VAL A 87 -17.83 6.77 -2.61
CA VAL A 87 -18.19 5.40 -2.21
C VAL A 87 -19.27 5.49 -1.11
N LEU A 88 -20.16 4.50 -1.02
CA LEU A 88 -21.33 4.51 -0.15
C LEU A 88 -20.96 4.55 1.35
N ASP A 89 -21.17 5.69 1.98
CA ASP A 89 -21.05 5.85 3.43
C ASP A 89 -22.17 5.12 4.18
N GLY A 90 -21.80 4.50 5.29
CA GLY A 90 -22.70 3.86 6.24
C GLY A 90 -22.99 4.74 7.46
N GLY A 91 -23.16 4.11 8.62
CA GLY A 91 -23.43 4.77 9.90
C GLY A 91 -22.18 5.28 10.65
N PHE A 92 -22.40 5.69 11.90
CA PHE A 92 -21.34 6.05 12.87
C PHE A 92 -20.43 7.22 12.47
N CYS A 93 -20.93 8.11 11.62
CA CYS A 93 -20.18 9.25 11.11
C CYS A 93 -19.73 10.25 12.20
N ALA A 94 -18.52 10.77 12.04
CA ALA A 94 -17.99 11.90 12.78
C ALA A 94 -17.38 12.94 11.81
N PRO A 95 -17.45 14.25 12.12
CA PRO A 95 -16.79 15.26 11.31
C PRO A 95 -15.27 15.11 11.38
N ARG A 96 -14.59 15.30 10.25
CA ARG A 96 -13.12 15.33 10.22
C ARG A 96 -12.59 16.57 10.97
N PRO A 97 -11.45 16.48 11.66
CA PRO A 97 -10.84 17.63 12.33
C PRO A 97 -10.30 18.74 11.40
N THR A 98 -10.60 18.70 10.09
CA THR A 98 -10.30 19.77 9.12
C THR A 98 -11.18 21.01 9.31
N GLY A 99 -12.30 20.90 10.02
CA GLY A 99 -13.26 21.98 10.21
C GLY A 99 -14.10 22.31 8.96
N ILE A 100 -13.99 21.49 7.90
CA ILE A 100 -14.72 21.68 6.65
C ILE A 100 -16.13 21.07 6.76
N PRO A 101 -17.21 21.84 6.54
CA PRO A 101 -18.57 21.33 6.66
C PRO A 101 -18.89 20.24 5.63
N GLY A 102 -19.30 19.06 6.10
CA GLY A 102 -19.73 17.95 5.25
C GLY A 102 -18.66 16.90 4.95
N ASP A 103 -17.42 17.15 5.38
CA ASP A 103 -16.33 16.17 5.40
C ASP A 103 -16.43 15.32 6.68
N ASN A 104 -16.98 14.12 6.53
CA ASN A 104 -17.18 13.18 7.63
C ASN A 104 -16.41 11.89 7.37
N ILE A 105 -15.95 11.26 8.45
CA ILE A 105 -15.45 9.90 8.49
C ILE A 105 -16.61 9.02 8.94
N CYS A 106 -17.05 8.10 8.08
CA CYS A 106 -18.15 7.17 8.33
C CYS A 106 -17.67 5.72 8.24
N ASN A 107 -18.45 4.78 8.79
CA ASN A 107 -18.24 3.37 8.49
C ASN A 107 -18.52 3.13 7.00
N ILE A 108 -17.98 2.04 6.46
CA ILE A 108 -18.34 1.54 5.14
C ILE A 108 -19.84 1.17 5.14
N GLY A 109 -20.53 1.42 4.01
CA GLY A 109 -21.92 1.00 3.82
C GLY A 109 -22.09 -0.49 4.09
N ASN A 110 -23.03 -0.84 4.97
CA ASN A 110 -23.34 -2.24 5.28
C ASN A 110 -24.38 -2.82 4.30
N TRP A 111 -24.68 -4.11 4.44
CA TRP A 111 -25.64 -4.79 3.57
C TRP A 111 -27.04 -4.15 3.60
N ASN A 112 -27.48 -3.61 4.74
CA ASN A 112 -28.74 -2.88 4.82
C ASN A 112 -28.70 -1.57 4.03
N ASP A 113 -27.59 -0.82 4.09
CA ASP A 113 -27.40 0.42 3.35
C ASP A 113 -27.35 0.17 1.84
N VAL A 114 -26.65 -0.88 1.40
CA VAL A 114 -26.61 -1.29 -0.02
C VAL A 114 -28.01 -1.66 -0.52
N LYS A 115 -28.78 -2.48 0.23
CA LYS A 115 -30.17 -2.81 -0.12
C LYS A 115 -31.05 -1.55 -0.19
N LEU A 116 -30.90 -0.63 0.76
CA LEU A 116 -31.68 0.60 0.85
C LEU A 116 -31.40 1.55 -0.32
N GLN A 117 -30.14 1.79 -0.65
CA GLN A 117 -29.75 2.62 -1.79
C GLN A 117 -30.23 1.98 -3.10
N THR A 118 -29.99 0.67 -3.26
CA THR A 118 -30.29 -0.03 -4.51
C THR A 118 -31.78 0.02 -4.84
N ARG A 119 -32.67 -0.14 -3.84
CA ARG A 119 -34.12 -0.01 -4.06
C ARG A 119 -34.56 1.44 -4.31
N THR A 120 -34.05 2.41 -3.55
CA THR A 120 -34.57 3.78 -3.56
C THR A 120 -33.98 4.66 -4.66
N LYS A 121 -32.71 4.43 -5.03
CA LYS A 121 -31.95 5.23 -5.99
C LYS A 121 -31.78 4.52 -7.32
N LEU A 122 -31.40 3.24 -7.30
CA LEU A 122 -31.14 2.45 -8.51
C LEU A 122 -32.38 1.71 -9.04
N GLY A 123 -33.42 1.56 -8.21
CA GLY A 123 -34.67 0.91 -8.60
C GLY A 123 -34.59 -0.60 -8.75
N ILE A 124 -33.61 -1.25 -8.12
CA ILE A 124 -33.41 -2.70 -8.12
C ILE A 124 -33.68 -3.23 -6.71
N GLN A 125 -34.36 -4.36 -6.60
CA GLN A 125 -34.63 -5.02 -5.34
C GLN A 125 -33.63 -6.17 -5.13
N LEU A 126 -32.67 -5.95 -4.22
CA LEU A 126 -31.78 -7.00 -3.72
C LEU A 126 -32.45 -7.77 -2.58
N VAL A 127 -32.27 -9.08 -2.56
CA VAL A 127 -32.65 -9.99 -1.46
C VAL A 127 -31.39 -10.60 -0.85
N ASP A 128 -31.48 -11.15 0.36
CA ASP A 128 -30.28 -11.64 1.08
C ASP A 128 -29.52 -12.76 0.37
N GLN A 129 -30.18 -13.54 -0.50
CA GLN A 129 -29.48 -14.53 -1.32
C GLN A 129 -28.58 -13.91 -2.41
N ASP A 130 -28.77 -12.63 -2.76
CA ASP A 130 -27.95 -11.94 -3.75
C ASP A 130 -26.53 -11.63 -3.23
N ILE A 131 -26.26 -11.77 -1.92
CA ILE A 131 -24.92 -11.52 -1.36
C ILE A 131 -23.82 -12.39 -1.97
N PHE A 132 -24.16 -13.59 -2.43
CA PHE A 132 -23.19 -14.55 -2.96
C PHE A 132 -22.82 -14.29 -4.41
N ASP A 133 -23.64 -13.54 -5.15
CA ASP A 133 -23.44 -13.37 -6.59
C ASP A 133 -24.11 -12.09 -7.12
N VAL A 134 -23.29 -11.10 -7.46
CA VAL A 134 -23.71 -9.79 -7.94
C VAL A 134 -24.42 -9.93 -9.32
N PRO A 135 -25.57 -9.27 -9.53
CA PRO A 135 -26.23 -9.25 -10.83
C PRO A 135 -25.40 -8.46 -11.85
N LEU A 136 -25.33 -8.96 -13.08
CA LEU A 136 -24.66 -8.27 -14.18
C LEU A 136 -25.51 -7.07 -14.66
N LEU A 137 -24.97 -5.87 -14.48
CA LEU A 137 -25.48 -4.62 -15.02
C LEU A 137 -24.73 -4.25 -16.30
N LEU A 138 -25.42 -3.53 -17.18
CA LEU A 138 -24.79 -2.95 -18.36
C LEU A 138 -23.97 -1.72 -17.94
N THR A 139 -22.64 -1.85 -17.93
CA THR A 139 -21.70 -0.78 -17.54
C THR A 139 -20.67 -0.52 -18.64
N ASP A 140 -19.89 0.54 -18.48
CA ASP A 140 -18.58 0.68 -19.13
C ASP A 140 -17.48 -0.06 -18.31
N PRO A 141 -16.22 -0.10 -18.79
CA PRO A 141 -15.12 -0.73 -18.05
C PRO A 141 -14.77 -0.06 -16.72
N TYR A 142 -15.21 1.17 -16.50
CA TYR A 142 -14.89 1.97 -15.32
C TYR A 142 -15.99 1.96 -14.27
N GLY A 143 -17.04 1.14 -14.44
CA GLY A 143 -18.13 0.99 -13.46
C GLY A 143 -19.26 2.02 -13.60
N HIS A 144 -19.26 2.85 -14.64
CA HIS A 144 -20.40 3.72 -14.93
C HIS A 144 -21.49 2.89 -15.62
N PHE A 145 -22.69 2.83 -15.02
CA PHE A 145 -23.80 2.11 -15.63
C PHE A 145 -24.32 2.85 -16.87
N LYS A 146 -24.74 2.11 -17.89
CA LYS A 146 -25.41 2.67 -19.06
C LYS A 146 -26.88 2.91 -18.72
N PRO A 147 -27.35 4.17 -18.66
CA PRO A 147 -28.72 4.47 -18.29
C PRO A 147 -29.70 3.94 -19.36
N GLY A 148 -30.79 3.32 -18.90
CA GLY A 148 -31.91 2.97 -19.76
C GLY A 148 -32.76 4.18 -20.17
N PRO A 149 -33.87 3.97 -20.90
CA PRO A 149 -34.75 5.04 -21.35
C PRO A 149 -35.29 5.94 -20.23
N ASN A 150 -35.46 5.40 -19.01
CA ASN A 150 -35.93 6.15 -17.84
C ASN A 150 -34.78 6.70 -16.99
N GLY A 151 -33.52 6.37 -17.33
CA GLY A 151 -32.32 6.85 -16.64
C GLY A 151 -31.83 5.94 -15.51
N PHE A 152 -32.36 4.73 -15.38
CA PHE A 152 -31.98 3.77 -14.36
C PHE A 152 -31.01 2.71 -14.90
N PRO A 153 -30.25 2.02 -14.03
CA PRO A 153 -29.37 0.93 -14.44
C PRO A 153 -30.15 -0.23 -15.08
N GLN A 154 -29.48 -0.94 -15.99
CA GLN A 154 -30.08 -2.04 -16.76
C GLN A 154 -29.42 -3.37 -16.40
N ILE A 155 -30.23 -4.33 -15.93
CA ILE A 155 -29.82 -5.71 -15.63
C ILE A 155 -29.75 -6.50 -16.94
N VAL A 156 -28.67 -7.24 -17.15
CA VAL A 156 -28.46 -8.07 -18.35
C VAL A 156 -29.12 -9.44 -18.15
N LEU A 157 -29.96 -9.86 -19.11
CA LEU A 157 -30.70 -11.11 -19.06
C LEU A 157 -30.12 -12.17 -20.01
N ARG A 158 -30.17 -13.44 -19.58
CA ARG A 158 -29.92 -14.61 -20.42
C ARG A 158 -30.93 -14.62 -21.57
N GLY A 159 -30.44 -14.53 -22.80
CA GLY A 159 -31.26 -14.40 -24.03
C GLY A 159 -31.11 -13.06 -24.76
N GLY A 160 -30.22 -12.16 -24.31
CA GLY A 160 -29.83 -10.94 -25.03
C GLY A 160 -30.70 -9.70 -24.77
N GLY A 161 -31.59 -9.77 -23.77
CA GLY A 161 -32.41 -8.63 -23.33
C GLY A 161 -31.80 -7.90 -22.13
N VAL A 162 -32.33 -6.71 -21.84
CA VAL A 162 -31.99 -5.92 -20.65
C VAL A 162 -33.27 -5.51 -19.91
N LEU A 163 -33.20 -5.44 -18.59
CA LEU A 163 -34.29 -5.01 -17.71
C LEU A 163 -33.86 -3.77 -16.93
N GLU A 164 -34.52 -2.65 -17.17
CA GLU A 164 -34.24 -1.40 -16.46
C GLU A 164 -34.83 -1.41 -15.05
N GLY A 165 -34.09 -0.86 -14.08
CA GLY A 165 -34.56 -0.62 -12.72
C GLY A 165 -35.75 0.33 -12.66
N ASN A 166 -36.61 0.16 -11.66
CA ASN A 166 -37.78 1.00 -11.43
C ASN A 166 -38.10 1.06 -9.93
N PRO A 167 -37.83 2.18 -9.25
CA PRO A 167 -38.12 2.32 -7.81
C PRO A 167 -39.59 2.12 -7.44
N ALA A 168 -40.53 2.34 -8.38
CA ALA A 168 -41.96 2.15 -8.14
C ALA A 168 -42.44 0.69 -8.31
N ALA A 169 -41.59 -0.21 -8.84
CA ALA A 169 -41.91 -1.61 -8.98
C ALA A 169 -42.03 -2.31 -7.60
N ASN A 170 -42.72 -3.46 -7.58
CA ASN A 170 -42.91 -4.29 -6.38
C ASN A 170 -43.34 -3.50 -5.13
N ALA A 171 -44.36 -2.65 -5.28
CA ALA A 171 -44.89 -1.80 -4.21
C ALA A 171 -43.84 -0.83 -3.62
N GLY A 172 -42.95 -0.30 -4.47
CA GLY A 172 -41.92 0.67 -4.05
C GLY A 172 -40.60 0.04 -3.58
N LEU A 173 -40.42 -1.26 -3.81
CA LEU A 173 -39.22 -2.01 -3.41
C LEU A 173 -38.18 -2.14 -4.52
N GLY A 174 -38.48 -1.63 -5.73
CA GLY A 174 -37.62 -1.81 -6.88
C GLY A 174 -37.95 -3.07 -7.69
N VAL A 175 -37.24 -3.27 -8.79
CA VAL A 175 -37.40 -4.43 -9.67
C VAL A 175 -36.65 -5.63 -9.08
N LEU A 176 -37.37 -6.72 -8.79
CA LEU A 176 -36.77 -7.97 -8.34
C LEU A 176 -35.88 -8.56 -9.44
N ILE A 177 -34.70 -9.04 -9.06
CA ILE A 177 -33.76 -9.67 -10.00
C ILE A 177 -34.38 -10.96 -10.55
N PRO A 178 -34.60 -11.06 -11.87
CA PRO A 178 -35.17 -12.26 -12.48
C PRO A 178 -34.23 -13.45 -12.38
N ALA A 179 -34.77 -14.66 -12.29
CA ALA A 179 -33.97 -15.90 -12.29
C ALA A 179 -33.12 -16.10 -13.56
N ASN A 180 -33.50 -15.45 -14.67
CA ASN A 180 -32.74 -15.46 -15.91
C ASN A 180 -31.74 -14.29 -16.03
N ALA A 181 -31.47 -13.52 -14.97
CA ALA A 181 -30.38 -12.53 -14.99
C ALA A 181 -29.01 -13.22 -15.11
N PHE A 182 -28.08 -12.57 -15.81
CA PHE A 182 -26.67 -12.94 -15.68
C PHE A 182 -26.13 -12.49 -14.33
N ARG A 183 -25.15 -13.24 -13.85
CA ARG A 183 -24.45 -12.98 -12.60
C ARG A 183 -22.95 -12.93 -12.87
N THR A 184 -22.20 -12.22 -12.05
CA THR A 184 -20.78 -11.93 -12.31
C THR A 184 -19.84 -12.98 -11.71
N GLY A 185 -20.32 -13.85 -10.83
CA GLY A 185 -19.49 -14.78 -10.05
C GLY A 185 -18.75 -14.10 -8.88
N HIS A 186 -19.09 -12.84 -8.57
CA HIS A 186 -18.49 -12.08 -7.47
C HIS A 186 -19.52 -11.94 -6.35
N ALA A 187 -19.11 -12.22 -5.11
CA ALA A 187 -19.95 -12.01 -3.94
C ALA A 187 -19.77 -10.60 -3.37
N PHE A 188 -20.86 -10.03 -2.85
CA PHE A 188 -20.80 -8.88 -1.95
C PHE A 188 -20.16 -9.26 -0.61
N LEU A 189 -20.49 -10.45 -0.09
CA LEU A 189 -20.00 -10.95 1.19
C LEU A 189 -19.64 -12.44 1.06
N ASN A 190 -18.41 -12.78 1.44
CA ASN A 190 -17.89 -14.14 1.54
C ASN A 190 -17.74 -14.57 3.00
N ASP A 191 -17.21 -13.68 3.83
CA ASP A 191 -16.91 -13.97 5.23
C ASP A 191 -18.00 -13.35 6.11
N ILE A 192 -18.97 -14.18 6.48
CA ILE A 192 -20.21 -13.80 7.18
C ILE A 192 -20.30 -14.60 8.48
N ALA A 193 -20.80 -13.97 9.55
CA ALA A 193 -21.10 -14.64 10.80
C ALA A 193 -22.01 -15.87 10.60
N HIS A 194 -21.68 -17.01 11.23
CA HIS A 194 -22.30 -18.31 10.92
C HIS A 194 -23.83 -18.34 11.05
N ASN A 195 -24.40 -17.67 12.05
CA ASN A 195 -25.85 -17.62 12.26
C ASN A 195 -26.56 -16.65 11.30
N ALA A 196 -25.82 -15.81 10.57
CA ALA A 196 -26.33 -14.80 9.66
C ALA A 196 -26.27 -15.24 8.18
N VAL A 197 -25.70 -16.41 7.87
CA VAL A 197 -25.54 -16.88 6.50
C VAL A 197 -26.90 -17.30 5.93
N PRO A 198 -27.44 -16.62 4.90
CA PRO A 198 -28.66 -17.08 4.24
C PRO A 198 -28.35 -18.34 3.43
N ALA A 199 -29.20 -19.37 3.55
CA ALA A 199 -29.05 -20.61 2.79
C ALA A 199 -30.40 -21.10 2.23
N PRO A 200 -30.43 -21.89 1.15
CA PRO A 200 -31.66 -22.46 0.62
C PRO A 200 -32.42 -23.25 1.70
N GLY A 201 -33.68 -22.87 1.96
CA GLY A 201 -34.51 -23.49 2.98
C GLY A 201 -34.46 -22.82 4.36
N LEU A 202 -33.59 -21.83 4.56
CA LEU A 202 -33.62 -20.95 5.72
C LEU A 202 -34.48 -19.70 5.43
N THR A 203 -35.13 -19.17 6.46
CA THR A 203 -35.83 -17.88 6.42
C THR A 203 -35.21 -16.90 7.42
N PRO A 204 -35.39 -15.58 7.25
CA PRO A 204 -35.13 -14.62 8.31
C PRO A 204 -35.83 -15.06 9.60
N ASP A 205 -35.20 -14.82 10.74
CA ASP A 205 -35.82 -15.10 12.00
C ASP A 205 -36.92 -14.07 12.34
N VAL A 206 -37.62 -14.27 13.46
CA VAL A 206 -38.79 -13.44 13.81
C VAL A 206 -38.41 -12.26 14.70
N ASN A 207 -37.23 -12.32 15.32
CA ASN A 207 -36.78 -11.26 16.21
C ASN A 207 -36.22 -10.10 15.40
N THR A 208 -35.89 -9.01 16.07
CA THR A 208 -35.34 -7.81 15.41
C THR A 208 -34.06 -7.35 16.12
N THR A 209 -33.34 -8.30 16.69
CA THR A 209 -32.23 -8.08 17.60
C THR A 209 -31.03 -8.90 17.18
N VAL A 210 -29.88 -8.23 17.09
CA VAL A 210 -28.62 -8.89 16.76
C VAL A 210 -28.26 -9.91 17.83
N THR A 211 -28.13 -11.16 17.42
CA THR A 211 -27.73 -12.27 18.29
C THR A 211 -26.24 -12.52 18.16
N ASN A 212 -25.53 -12.61 19.30
CA ASN A 212 -24.13 -13.01 19.27
C ASN A 212 -24.03 -14.47 18.78
N PHE A 213 -23.54 -14.68 17.56
CA PHE A 213 -23.48 -15.99 16.90
C PHE A 213 -22.58 -17.02 17.61
N ARG A 214 -21.74 -16.59 18.55
CA ARG A 214 -20.85 -17.48 19.32
C ARG A 214 -21.51 -18.03 20.58
N THR A 215 -22.47 -17.31 21.16
CA THR A 215 -23.09 -17.64 22.46
C THR A 215 -24.60 -17.85 22.38
N GLY A 216 -25.26 -17.18 21.44
CA GLY A 216 -26.67 -17.30 21.15
C GLY A 216 -27.00 -18.56 20.33
N VAL A 217 -28.24 -19.02 20.46
CA VAL A 217 -28.77 -20.17 19.72
C VAL A 217 -29.71 -19.64 18.64
N GLN A 218 -29.41 -19.92 17.37
CA GLN A 218 -30.29 -19.61 16.26
C GLN A 218 -31.43 -20.64 16.18
N ASP A 219 -32.66 -20.18 15.96
CA ASP A 219 -33.80 -21.08 15.80
C ASP A 219 -33.63 -21.97 14.55
N PRO A 220 -33.94 -23.28 14.64
CA PRO A 220 -33.78 -24.19 13.50
C PRO A 220 -34.57 -23.73 12.27
N GLY A 221 -33.91 -23.71 11.11
CA GLY A 221 -34.52 -23.26 9.85
C GLY A 221 -34.51 -21.74 9.66
N THR A 222 -33.84 -20.99 10.53
CA THR A 222 -33.73 -19.53 10.42
C THR A 222 -32.28 -19.05 10.35
N TYR A 223 -32.08 -17.79 9.95
CA TYR A 223 -30.82 -17.04 10.07
C TYR A 223 -31.10 -15.64 10.63
N ASP A 224 -30.10 -15.04 11.27
CA ASP A 224 -30.14 -13.69 11.85
C ASP A 224 -29.90 -12.65 10.75
N ASP A 225 -30.96 -12.06 10.21
CA ASP A 225 -30.89 -11.06 9.15
C ASP A 225 -30.49 -9.68 9.65
N GLU A 226 -30.66 -9.37 10.94
CA GLU A 226 -30.10 -8.16 11.54
C GLU A 226 -28.57 -8.20 11.54
N LEU A 227 -27.97 -9.31 12.00
CA LEU A 227 -26.53 -9.50 12.00
C LEU A 227 -25.98 -9.53 10.57
N LEU A 228 -26.67 -10.20 9.64
CA LEU A 228 -26.31 -10.16 8.22
C LEU A 228 -26.27 -8.71 7.71
N GLY A 229 -27.32 -7.95 8.03
CA GLY A 229 -27.48 -6.56 7.62
C GLY A 229 -26.37 -5.62 8.10
N LEU A 230 -25.65 -5.98 9.17
CA LEU A 230 -24.54 -5.19 9.72
C LEU A 230 -23.18 -5.45 9.07
N HIS A 231 -23.03 -6.50 8.25
CA HIS A 231 -21.77 -6.77 7.57
C HIS A 231 -21.48 -5.65 6.56
N MET A 232 -20.26 -5.12 6.60
CA MET A 232 -19.80 -4.05 5.72
C MET A 232 -19.56 -4.57 4.31
N VAL A 233 -20.00 -3.85 3.29
CA VAL A 233 -19.85 -4.30 1.90
C VAL A 233 -18.69 -3.55 1.26
N THR A 234 -17.58 -4.26 1.04
CA THR A 234 -16.38 -3.71 0.40
C THR A 234 -16.22 -4.26 -1.01
N GLY A 235 -15.15 -3.85 -1.71
CA GLY A 235 -14.85 -4.38 -3.04
C GLY A 235 -14.42 -5.85 -3.06
N ASP A 236 -13.98 -6.38 -1.91
CA ASP A 236 -13.63 -7.78 -1.68
C ASP A 236 -14.56 -8.39 -0.63
N GLY A 237 -15.21 -9.52 -0.96
CA GLY A 237 -16.20 -10.13 -0.04
C GLY A 237 -15.65 -10.59 1.33
N ARG A 238 -14.34 -10.55 1.56
CA ARG A 238 -13.69 -10.95 2.82
C ARG A 238 -13.44 -9.77 3.77
N GLY A 239 -13.87 -8.56 3.45
CA GLY A 239 -13.61 -7.36 4.27
C GLY A 239 -14.10 -7.42 5.73
N ASN A 240 -14.92 -8.41 6.11
CA ASN A 240 -15.41 -8.64 7.47
C ASN A 240 -14.74 -9.84 8.18
N GLU A 241 -13.68 -10.41 7.60
CA GLU A 241 -13.00 -11.58 8.16
C GLU A 241 -12.58 -11.32 9.61
N ASN A 242 -11.93 -10.18 9.87
CA ASN A 242 -11.65 -9.67 11.21
C ASN A 242 -11.77 -8.12 11.28
N ILE A 243 -11.97 -7.58 12.48
CA ILE A 243 -12.18 -6.13 12.66
C ILE A 243 -10.98 -5.25 12.28
N ALA A 244 -9.74 -5.76 12.34
CA ALA A 244 -8.56 -4.99 11.94
C ALA A 244 -8.46 -4.88 10.41
N LEU A 245 -8.84 -5.92 9.67
CA LEU A 245 -9.00 -5.84 8.22
C LEU A 245 -10.09 -4.82 7.85
N THR A 246 -11.24 -4.86 8.53
CA THR A 246 -12.31 -3.88 8.33
C THR A 246 -11.84 -2.43 8.58
N MET A 247 -10.96 -2.22 9.57
CA MET A 247 -10.35 -0.91 9.84
C MET A 247 -9.53 -0.40 8.65
N VAL A 248 -8.69 -1.23 8.04
CA VAL A 248 -7.89 -0.83 6.86
C VAL A 248 -8.81 -0.46 5.69
N HIS A 249 -9.87 -1.25 5.44
CA HIS A 249 -10.85 -0.90 4.40
C HIS A 249 -11.54 0.43 4.69
N GLN A 250 -11.89 0.71 5.95
CA GLN A 250 -12.56 1.97 6.30
C GLN A 250 -11.63 3.16 6.07
N ILE A 251 -10.35 3.03 6.39
CA ILE A 251 -9.36 4.10 6.20
C ILE A 251 -9.28 4.50 4.72
N PHE A 252 -9.14 3.55 3.80
CA PHE A 252 -9.12 3.85 2.36
C PHE A 252 -10.46 4.29 1.79
N HIS A 253 -11.58 3.79 2.35
CA HIS A 253 -12.92 4.28 2.02
C HIS A 253 -13.07 5.76 2.39
N ALA A 254 -12.67 6.13 3.61
CA ALA A 254 -12.71 7.49 4.11
C ALA A 254 -11.78 8.42 3.30
N GLU A 255 -10.62 7.91 2.87
CA GLU A 255 -9.68 8.67 2.05
C GLU A 255 -10.24 8.98 0.66
N HIS A 256 -10.87 8.01 -0.01
CA HIS A 256 -11.55 8.27 -1.29
C HIS A 256 -12.61 9.37 -1.14
N ASN A 257 -13.47 9.28 -0.11
CA ASN A 257 -14.53 10.25 0.10
C ASN A 257 -13.99 11.63 0.49
N ARG A 258 -12.84 11.69 1.19
CA ARG A 258 -12.10 12.92 1.47
C ARG A 258 -11.61 13.56 0.17
N LEU A 259 -10.93 12.80 -0.69
CA LEU A 259 -10.39 13.28 -1.95
C LEU A 259 -11.51 13.76 -2.89
N ALA A 260 -12.61 13.02 -2.98
CA ALA A 260 -13.78 13.45 -3.76
C ALA A 260 -14.32 14.80 -3.25
N HIS A 261 -14.39 14.98 -1.93
CA HIS A 261 -14.83 16.25 -1.36
C HIS A 261 -13.83 17.39 -1.60
N ASP A 262 -12.54 17.11 -1.45
CA ASP A 262 -11.50 18.11 -1.61
C ASP A 262 -11.36 18.58 -3.07
N ILE A 263 -11.41 17.66 -4.03
CA ILE A 263 -11.40 17.99 -5.46
C ILE A 263 -12.60 18.86 -5.85
N ASP A 264 -13.81 18.54 -5.35
CA ASP A 264 -15.02 19.36 -5.58
C ASP A 264 -14.85 20.79 -5.05
N ARG A 265 -14.23 20.92 -3.87
CA ARG A 265 -13.90 22.21 -3.25
C ARG A 265 -12.87 22.97 -4.09
N GLN A 266 -11.79 22.32 -4.53
CA GLN A 266 -10.74 22.95 -5.32
C GLN A 266 -11.27 23.43 -6.68
N ILE A 267 -12.06 22.61 -7.38
CA ILE A 267 -12.75 22.99 -8.63
C ILE A 267 -13.58 24.27 -8.42
N SER A 268 -14.30 24.35 -7.30
CA SER A 268 -15.14 25.50 -6.98
C SER A 268 -14.35 26.75 -6.57
N ALA A 269 -13.14 26.58 -6.04
CA ALA A 269 -12.31 27.66 -5.51
C ALA A 269 -11.33 28.24 -6.53
N LEU A 270 -10.73 27.39 -7.37
CA LEU A 270 -9.60 27.75 -8.24
C LEU A 270 -10.03 28.06 -9.68
N LEU A 271 -11.10 27.42 -10.17
CA LEU A 271 -11.48 27.50 -11.58
C LEU A 271 -12.44 28.66 -11.88
N THR A 272 -12.39 29.16 -13.11
CA THR A 272 -13.33 30.16 -13.62
C THR A 272 -14.74 29.57 -13.78
N PRO A 273 -15.80 30.40 -13.77
CA PRO A 273 -17.17 29.92 -13.97
C PRO A 273 -17.39 29.10 -15.26
N GLN A 274 -16.62 29.40 -16.32
CA GLN A 274 -16.66 28.69 -17.59
C GLN A 274 -16.06 27.29 -17.47
N GLU A 275 -14.93 27.16 -16.77
CA GLU A 275 -14.26 25.88 -16.51
C GLU A 275 -15.11 25.00 -15.59
N ILE A 276 -15.68 25.57 -14.52
CA ILE A 276 -16.63 24.86 -13.65
C ILE A 276 -17.81 24.34 -14.47
N ALA A 277 -18.37 25.16 -15.38
CA ALA A 277 -19.45 24.72 -16.25
C ALA A 277 -19.03 23.58 -17.19
N ALA A 278 -17.79 23.59 -17.68
CA ALA A 278 -17.24 22.50 -18.49
C ALA A 278 -17.06 21.20 -17.68
N TRP A 279 -16.56 21.32 -16.44
CA TRP A 279 -16.50 20.22 -15.47
C TRP A 279 -17.87 19.70 -15.04
N HIS A 280 -18.92 20.51 -15.10
CA HIS A 280 -20.28 20.05 -14.79
C HIS A 280 -21.03 19.48 -16.01
N ALA A 281 -20.60 19.81 -17.23
CA ALA A 281 -21.24 19.37 -18.46
C ALA A 281 -20.95 17.89 -18.74
N VAL A 282 -21.98 17.10 -19.08
CA VAL A 282 -21.78 15.68 -19.44
C VAL A 282 -20.80 15.54 -20.60
N HIS A 283 -19.74 14.77 -20.41
CA HIS A 283 -18.74 14.52 -21.44
C HIS A 283 -19.34 13.60 -22.52
N ALA A 284 -19.61 14.14 -23.70
CA ALA A 284 -20.39 13.44 -24.73
C ALA A 284 -19.81 12.08 -25.19
N PRO A 285 -18.47 11.91 -25.36
CA PRO A 285 -17.90 10.61 -25.75
C PRO A 285 -18.09 9.50 -24.72
N SER A 286 -17.92 9.79 -23.43
CA SER A 286 -18.02 8.77 -22.36
C SER A 286 -19.41 8.69 -21.72
N GLY A 287 -20.21 9.75 -21.85
CA GLY A 287 -21.48 9.92 -21.13
C GLY A 287 -21.29 10.24 -19.65
N TRP A 288 -20.07 10.53 -19.20
CA TRP A 288 -19.77 10.79 -17.80
C TRP A 288 -20.29 12.15 -17.35
N ALA A 289 -21.03 12.16 -16.26
CA ALA A 289 -21.45 13.38 -15.56
C ALA A 289 -20.37 13.84 -14.57
N TYR A 290 -20.62 14.96 -13.91
CA TYR A 290 -19.69 15.54 -12.93
C TYR A 290 -19.26 14.54 -11.84
N GLY A 291 -20.22 13.89 -11.18
CA GLY A 291 -19.92 12.92 -10.13
C GLY A 291 -19.03 11.77 -10.60
N GLU A 292 -19.24 11.27 -11.82
CA GLU A 292 -18.43 10.18 -12.37
C GLU A 292 -16.97 10.62 -12.54
N ARG A 293 -16.74 11.84 -13.05
CA ARG A 293 -15.38 12.39 -13.12
C ARG A 293 -14.76 12.57 -11.74
N LEU A 294 -15.54 13.05 -10.78
CA LEU A 294 -15.08 13.24 -9.40
C LEU A 294 -14.64 11.92 -8.77
N PHE A 295 -15.43 10.85 -8.96
CA PHE A 295 -15.10 9.51 -8.49
C PHE A 295 -13.82 8.97 -9.09
N GLN A 296 -13.64 9.10 -10.41
CA GLN A 296 -12.44 8.60 -11.07
C GLN A 296 -11.20 9.41 -10.67
N ALA A 297 -11.35 10.72 -10.45
CA ALA A 297 -10.26 11.57 -9.95
C ALA A 297 -9.86 11.20 -8.50
N ALA A 298 -10.83 11.01 -7.61
CA ALA A 298 -10.57 10.55 -6.24
C ALA A 298 -9.98 9.13 -6.20
N ARG A 299 -10.49 8.23 -7.05
CA ARG A 299 -9.94 6.89 -7.24
C ARG A 299 -8.50 6.93 -7.71
N PHE A 300 -8.18 7.77 -8.70
CA PHE A 300 -6.82 7.93 -9.20
C PHE A 300 -5.87 8.24 -8.05
N GLY A 301 -6.15 9.27 -7.26
CA GLY A 301 -5.28 9.63 -6.14
C GLY A 301 -5.15 8.52 -5.09
N THR A 302 -6.27 7.90 -4.71
CA THR A 302 -6.28 6.82 -3.70
C THR A 302 -5.53 5.56 -4.18
N GLU A 303 -5.63 5.23 -5.47
CA GLU A 303 -4.98 4.06 -6.08
C GLU A 303 -3.46 4.26 -6.14
N MET A 304 -3.01 5.46 -6.52
CA MET A 304 -1.57 5.79 -6.56
C MET A 304 -0.97 5.78 -5.15
N GLN A 305 -1.66 6.37 -4.17
CA GLN A 305 -1.25 6.28 -2.76
C GLN A 305 -1.16 4.82 -2.30
N TYR A 306 -2.13 3.98 -2.64
CA TYR A 306 -2.09 2.57 -2.26
C TYR A 306 -0.88 1.83 -2.85
N GLN A 307 -0.54 2.09 -4.12
CA GLN A 307 0.64 1.52 -4.75
C GLN A 307 1.93 1.97 -4.06
N HIS A 308 2.09 3.28 -3.84
CA HIS A 308 3.21 3.86 -3.11
C HIS A 308 3.41 3.15 -1.75
N LEU A 309 2.37 3.13 -0.90
CA LEU A 309 2.44 2.53 0.43
C LEU A 309 2.74 1.02 0.42
N VAL A 310 2.23 0.28 -0.56
CA VAL A 310 2.47 -1.16 -0.68
C VAL A 310 3.94 -1.45 -0.97
N PHE A 311 4.58 -0.65 -1.83
CA PHE A 311 5.96 -0.89 -2.25
C PHE A 311 6.96 -0.23 -1.32
N GLU A 312 6.81 1.06 -1.02
CA GLU A 312 7.79 1.85 -0.26
C GLU A 312 7.76 1.50 1.23
N GLU A 313 6.59 1.31 1.83
CA GLU A 313 6.52 0.97 3.26
C GLU A 313 6.42 -0.55 3.50
N PHE A 314 5.40 -1.23 2.96
CA PHE A 314 5.14 -2.63 3.33
C PHE A 314 6.16 -3.61 2.72
N ALA A 315 6.34 -3.57 1.39
CA ALA A 315 7.14 -4.57 0.69
C ALA A 315 8.63 -4.44 1.04
N ARG A 316 9.15 -3.20 1.12
CA ARG A 316 10.55 -2.94 1.52
C ARG A 316 10.83 -3.20 3.00
N THR A 317 9.84 -3.05 3.89
CA THR A 317 9.98 -3.54 5.28
C THR A 317 10.17 -5.06 5.32
N LEU A 318 9.49 -5.82 4.46
CA LEU A 318 9.64 -7.28 4.39
C LEU A 318 10.91 -7.70 3.64
N GLN A 319 11.20 -7.05 2.51
CA GLN A 319 12.37 -7.27 1.68
C GLN A 319 12.95 -5.92 1.20
N PRO A 320 13.99 -5.40 1.87
CA PRO A 320 14.62 -4.14 1.50
C PRO A 320 15.30 -4.14 0.11
N LEU A 321 15.62 -5.32 -0.43
CA LEU A 321 16.35 -5.47 -1.70
C LEU A 321 15.44 -5.49 -2.94
N ILE A 322 14.15 -5.17 -2.82
CA ILE A 322 13.30 -4.99 -4.00
C ILE A 322 13.90 -3.86 -4.84
N ASN A 323 14.17 -4.15 -6.12
CA ASN A 323 14.83 -3.20 -7.00
C ASN A 323 13.98 -1.93 -7.21
N PRO A 324 14.61 -0.76 -7.37
CA PRO A 324 13.89 0.46 -7.73
C PRO A 324 13.27 0.32 -9.12
N PHE A 325 12.14 0.98 -9.33
CA PHE A 325 11.43 0.98 -10.61
C PHE A 325 12.21 1.79 -11.66
N LEU A 326 12.45 1.21 -12.83
CA LEU A 326 13.17 1.86 -13.94
C LEU A 326 12.31 2.05 -15.19
N GLY A 327 10.98 1.93 -15.06
CA GLY A 327 10.02 2.08 -16.15
C GLY A 327 9.31 0.77 -16.53
N GLY A 328 8.04 0.89 -16.94
CA GLY A 328 7.18 -0.24 -17.22
C GLY A 328 7.64 -1.11 -18.41
N LEU A 329 7.68 -2.43 -18.21
CA LEU A 329 8.08 -3.42 -19.19
C LEU A 329 6.89 -4.30 -19.59
N THR A 330 6.34 -4.04 -20.77
CA THR A 330 5.20 -4.81 -21.33
C THR A 330 5.50 -6.28 -21.64
N SER A 331 6.77 -6.70 -21.59
CA SER A 331 7.20 -8.09 -21.77
C SER A 331 7.09 -8.94 -20.50
N ILE A 332 6.91 -8.30 -19.33
CA ILE A 332 6.76 -8.97 -18.05
C ILE A 332 5.31 -9.40 -17.86
N ASN A 333 5.12 -10.62 -17.37
CA ASN A 333 3.81 -11.09 -16.94
C ASN A 333 3.65 -10.87 -15.44
N ALA A 334 2.85 -9.87 -15.08
CA ALA A 334 2.56 -9.51 -13.70
C ALA A 334 1.52 -10.42 -13.01
N ALA A 335 0.98 -11.42 -13.71
CA ALA A 335 0.03 -12.34 -13.10
C ALA A 335 0.58 -12.97 -11.82
N ILE A 336 -0.25 -13.01 -10.77
CA ILE A 336 0.12 -13.59 -9.49
C ILE A 336 0.44 -15.09 -9.66
N SER A 337 1.65 -15.47 -9.29
CA SER A 337 2.10 -16.86 -9.32
C SER A 337 1.39 -17.71 -8.26
N ALA A 338 1.21 -19.01 -8.57
CA ALA A 338 0.56 -19.95 -7.67
C ALA A 338 1.38 -20.12 -6.37
N GLU A 339 2.71 -20.13 -6.47
CA GLU A 339 3.63 -20.17 -5.34
C GLU A 339 3.44 -18.97 -4.42
N PHE A 340 3.26 -17.77 -4.98
CA PHE A 340 3.00 -16.57 -4.19
C PHE A 340 1.64 -16.67 -3.47
N ALA A 341 0.55 -16.92 -4.19
CA ALA A 341 -0.81 -16.88 -3.61
C ALA A 341 -1.13 -18.05 -2.66
N HIS A 342 -0.63 -19.26 -2.96
CA HIS A 342 -0.99 -20.46 -2.21
C HIS A 342 0.04 -20.85 -1.16
N THR A 343 1.23 -20.23 -1.17
CA THR A 343 2.31 -20.53 -0.24
C THR A 343 2.89 -19.26 0.37
N VAL A 344 3.62 -18.45 -0.39
CA VAL A 344 4.52 -17.44 0.19
C VAL A 344 3.77 -16.31 0.87
N TYR A 345 2.79 -15.70 0.20
CA TYR A 345 2.02 -14.57 0.77
C TYR A 345 1.05 -14.99 1.90
N ARG A 346 1.07 -16.27 2.30
CA ARG A 346 0.39 -16.78 3.50
C ARG A 346 1.27 -16.72 4.75
N LEU A 347 2.44 -16.09 4.65
CA LEU A 347 3.38 -15.88 5.75
C LEU A 347 2.73 -15.13 6.93
N GLY A 348 1.81 -14.19 6.66
CA GLY A 348 1.17 -13.38 7.69
C GLY A 348 0.33 -14.17 8.70
N HIS A 349 -0.05 -15.42 8.40
CA HIS A 349 -0.80 -16.26 9.34
C HIS A 349 -0.01 -16.62 10.60
N SER A 350 1.33 -16.60 10.59
CA SER A 350 2.14 -16.81 11.81
C SER A 350 2.23 -15.56 12.67
N MET A 351 2.15 -14.37 12.06
CA MET A 351 2.30 -13.08 12.75
C MET A 351 1.10 -12.70 13.62
N LEU A 352 -0.06 -13.32 13.40
CA LEU A 352 -1.30 -12.97 14.09
C LEU A 352 -1.20 -13.23 15.61
N PRO A 353 -1.30 -12.19 16.46
CA PRO A 353 -1.30 -12.35 17.92
C PRO A 353 -2.62 -12.96 18.42
N GLU A 354 -2.61 -13.55 19.61
CA GLU A 354 -3.83 -14.11 20.23
C GLU A 354 -4.81 -13.01 20.72
N ILE A 355 -4.29 -11.79 20.92
CA ILE A 355 -5.02 -10.62 21.38
C ILE A 355 -4.85 -9.52 20.33
N VAL A 356 -5.97 -8.95 19.89
CA VAL A 356 -6.00 -7.73 19.10
C VAL A 356 -6.06 -6.57 20.08
N THR A 357 -4.92 -5.90 20.25
CA THR A 357 -4.77 -4.75 21.15
C THR A 357 -5.60 -3.57 20.61
N ARG A 358 -6.35 -2.90 21.49
CA ARG A 358 -7.12 -1.69 21.13
C ARG A 358 -7.01 -0.67 22.25
N ILE A 359 -6.82 0.60 21.91
CA ILE A 359 -6.63 1.67 22.89
C ILE A 359 -7.61 2.80 22.59
N ASN A 360 -8.62 2.96 23.43
CA ASN A 360 -9.57 4.06 23.30
C ASN A 360 -8.99 5.34 23.89
N VAL A 361 -9.28 6.49 23.27
CA VAL A 361 -8.95 7.82 23.81
C VAL A 361 -10.22 8.59 24.13
N ASN A 362 -10.27 9.18 25.33
CA ASN A 362 -11.37 10.06 25.71
C ASN A 362 -11.10 11.51 25.29
N ALA A 363 -12.10 12.40 25.45
CA ALA A 363 -11.97 13.81 25.09
C ALA A 363 -10.88 14.59 25.87
N ALA A 364 -10.33 14.03 26.94
CA ALA A 364 -9.22 14.59 27.72
C ALA A 364 -7.86 13.98 27.33
N GLY A 365 -7.78 13.20 26.25
CA GLY A 365 -6.54 12.54 25.81
C GLY A 365 -6.15 11.31 26.63
N VAL A 366 -7.00 10.85 27.56
CA VAL A 366 -6.66 9.70 28.40
C VAL A 366 -6.93 8.41 27.65
N GLU A 367 -5.88 7.61 27.52
CA GLU A 367 -5.89 6.29 26.91
C GLU A 367 -6.43 5.21 27.87
N THR A 368 -7.26 4.31 27.34
CA THR A 368 -7.83 3.17 28.07
C THR A 368 -7.81 1.90 27.21
N PRO A 369 -7.29 0.76 27.70
CA PRO A 369 -7.30 -0.49 26.96
C PRO A 369 -8.72 -1.01 26.67
N ASN A 370 -8.90 -1.61 25.50
CA ASN A 370 -10.15 -2.21 25.03
C ASN A 370 -9.89 -3.50 24.24
N ASP A 371 -8.86 -4.24 24.62
CA ASP A 371 -8.38 -5.41 23.88
C ASP A 371 -9.48 -6.47 23.68
N ILE A 372 -9.39 -7.19 22.57
CA ILE A 372 -10.29 -8.30 22.23
C ILE A 372 -9.47 -9.52 21.82
N ARG A 373 -9.92 -10.73 22.16
CA ARG A 373 -9.26 -11.95 21.66
C ARG A 373 -9.45 -12.05 20.15
N LEU A 374 -8.42 -12.51 19.43
CA LEU A 374 -8.50 -12.71 17.99
C LEU A 374 -9.70 -13.59 17.60
N PHE A 375 -9.96 -14.65 18.39
CA PHE A 375 -11.15 -15.49 18.25
C PHE A 375 -12.48 -14.70 18.19
N ASP A 376 -12.64 -13.69 19.05
CA ASP A 376 -13.87 -12.89 19.16
C ASP A 376 -13.95 -11.75 18.13
N ALA A 377 -12.80 -11.39 17.53
CA ALA A 377 -12.66 -10.40 16.47
C ALA A 377 -13.08 -10.91 15.08
N PHE A 378 -13.11 -12.23 14.86
CA PHE A 378 -13.49 -12.80 13.56
C PHE A 378 -15.00 -12.67 13.30
N LEU A 379 -15.38 -12.29 12.09
CA LEU A 379 -16.77 -12.25 11.58
C LEU A 379 -17.74 -11.47 12.48
N ASN A 380 -17.25 -10.42 13.14
CA ASN A 380 -18.00 -9.72 14.19
C ASN A 380 -18.11 -8.22 13.88
N PRO A 381 -19.04 -7.82 12.99
CA PRO A 381 -19.20 -6.40 12.64
C PRO A 381 -19.66 -5.54 13.83
N VAL A 382 -20.28 -6.13 14.85
CA VAL A 382 -20.69 -5.41 16.07
C VAL A 382 -19.50 -4.99 16.91
N ALA A 383 -18.47 -5.84 17.00
CA ALA A 383 -17.27 -5.56 17.81
C ALA A 383 -16.42 -4.41 17.23
N TYR A 384 -16.60 -4.08 15.95
CA TYR A 384 -15.83 -3.03 15.28
C TYR A 384 -16.01 -1.66 15.96
N ASN A 385 -17.25 -1.23 16.21
CA ASN A 385 -17.54 0.03 16.92
C ASN A 385 -17.66 -0.14 18.45
N ASP A 386 -17.33 -1.30 19.01
CA ASP A 386 -17.46 -1.55 20.45
C ASP A 386 -16.27 -0.96 21.24
N GLY A 387 -16.51 0.17 21.92
CA GLY A 387 -15.58 0.83 22.83
C GLY A 387 -15.59 0.28 24.25
N GLY A 388 -16.28 -0.83 24.51
CA GLY A 388 -16.35 -1.44 25.83
C GLY A 388 -16.96 -0.48 26.86
N ALA A 389 -16.18 -0.10 27.88
CA ALA A 389 -16.63 0.85 28.90
C ALA A 389 -16.91 2.27 28.35
N ALA A 390 -16.31 2.63 27.21
CA ALA A 390 -16.55 3.91 26.54
C ALA A 390 -17.88 3.95 25.77
N GLY A 391 -18.56 2.81 25.60
CA GLY A 391 -19.76 2.68 24.79
C GLY A 391 -19.44 2.56 23.29
N ILE A 392 -20.44 2.84 22.44
CA ILE A 392 -20.29 2.70 20.98
C ILE A 392 -19.46 3.87 20.43
N LEU A 393 -18.41 3.54 19.68
CA LEU A 393 -17.49 4.49 19.05
C LEU A 393 -17.99 4.93 17.67
N THR A 394 -17.69 6.18 17.32
CA THR A 394 -17.78 6.67 15.94
C THR A 394 -16.70 6.03 15.07
N ALA A 395 -16.85 6.11 13.75
CA ALA A 395 -15.99 5.43 12.78
C ALA A 395 -14.50 5.82 12.93
N ASP A 396 -14.21 7.12 13.08
CA ASP A 396 -12.88 7.68 13.33
C ASP A 396 -12.22 7.09 14.59
N LYS A 397 -12.98 6.99 15.69
CA LYS A 397 -12.49 6.47 16.99
C LYS A 397 -12.36 4.96 17.01
N ALA A 398 -13.23 4.25 16.29
CA ALA A 398 -13.17 2.80 16.16
C ALA A 398 -11.89 2.38 15.43
N ALA A 399 -11.64 2.97 14.26
CA ALA A 399 -10.42 2.73 13.50
C ALA A 399 -9.17 3.20 14.26
N GLY A 400 -9.19 4.41 14.83
CA GLY A 400 -8.07 4.95 15.60
C GLY A 400 -7.74 4.13 16.85
N SER A 401 -8.75 3.58 17.54
CA SER A 401 -8.54 2.67 18.69
C SER A 401 -7.81 1.39 18.30
N ILE A 402 -8.15 0.81 17.15
CA ILE A 402 -7.49 -0.40 16.65
C ILE A 402 -6.06 -0.08 16.19
N VAL A 403 -5.85 0.93 15.35
CA VAL A 403 -4.49 1.27 14.88
C VAL A 403 -3.57 1.59 16.05
N ARG A 404 -4.00 2.44 16.99
CA ARG A 404 -3.20 2.82 18.16
C ARG A 404 -2.76 1.62 19.00
N GLY A 405 -3.63 0.61 19.11
CA GLY A 405 -3.30 -0.64 19.79
C GLY A 405 -2.32 -1.49 19.00
N LEU A 406 -2.54 -1.65 17.70
CA LEU A 406 -1.72 -2.49 16.82
C LEU A 406 -0.32 -1.92 16.61
N SER A 407 -0.19 -0.61 16.36
CA SER A 407 1.10 0.07 16.11
C SER A 407 2.00 0.15 17.36
N ARG A 408 1.48 -0.23 18.53
CA ARG A 408 2.22 -0.28 19.80
C ARG A 408 2.41 -1.71 20.31
N SER A 409 1.99 -2.70 19.53
CA SER A 409 2.11 -4.11 19.87
C SER A 409 2.99 -4.83 18.86
N ILE A 410 3.93 -5.62 19.36
CA ILE A 410 4.80 -6.43 18.50
C ILE A 410 4.00 -7.65 18.04
N GLY A 411 3.94 -7.87 16.72
CA GLY A 411 3.37 -9.08 16.14
C GLY A 411 4.15 -10.33 16.50
N ASN A 412 3.56 -11.50 16.29
CA ASN A 412 4.34 -12.74 16.41
C ASN A 412 5.40 -12.82 15.32
N GLU A 413 6.45 -13.59 15.58
CA GLU A 413 7.52 -13.80 14.63
C GLU A 413 7.03 -14.48 13.34
N LEU A 414 7.65 -14.14 12.21
CA LEU A 414 7.52 -14.88 10.96
C LEU A 414 8.28 -16.20 11.06
N ASP A 415 7.59 -17.25 11.52
CA ASP A 415 8.12 -18.61 11.66
C ASP A 415 7.03 -19.69 11.51
N GLU A 416 7.36 -20.95 11.78
CA GLU A 416 6.45 -22.09 11.68
C GLU A 416 5.40 -22.19 12.81
N PHE A 417 5.43 -21.30 13.81
CA PHE A 417 4.49 -21.29 14.91
C PHE A 417 3.28 -20.42 14.62
N VAL A 418 2.13 -20.86 15.10
CA VAL A 418 0.84 -20.23 14.81
C VAL A 418 -0.02 -20.29 16.06
N THR A 419 -0.76 -19.21 16.34
CA THR A 419 -1.60 -19.06 17.53
C THR A 419 -2.80 -20.00 17.52
N GLU A 420 -3.32 -20.28 18.73
CA GLU A 420 -4.41 -21.22 18.94
C GLU A 420 -5.72 -20.77 18.29
N SER A 421 -6.00 -19.45 18.29
CA SER A 421 -7.19 -18.88 17.66
C SER A 421 -7.34 -19.25 16.17
N VAL A 422 -6.25 -19.33 15.42
CA VAL A 422 -6.30 -19.71 13.98
C VAL A 422 -5.91 -21.18 13.73
N ARG A 423 -5.23 -21.83 14.67
CA ARG A 423 -4.85 -23.25 14.55
C ARG A 423 -5.96 -24.21 14.98
N ASN A 424 -6.79 -23.85 15.95
CA ASN A 424 -7.77 -24.77 16.52
C ASN A 424 -9.20 -24.24 16.51
N GLN A 425 -9.38 -22.92 16.32
CA GLN A 425 -10.68 -22.26 16.45
C GLN A 425 -10.95 -21.21 15.35
N LEU A 426 -10.37 -21.40 14.16
CA LEU A 426 -10.44 -20.45 13.07
C LEU A 426 -11.89 -20.05 12.73
N LEU A 427 -12.15 -18.74 12.68
CA LEU A 427 -13.46 -18.13 12.42
C LEU A 427 -14.58 -18.62 13.36
N GLY A 428 -14.27 -19.12 14.56
CA GLY A 428 -15.27 -19.68 15.47
C GLY A 428 -15.58 -21.17 15.27
N LEU A 429 -14.97 -21.81 14.28
CA LEU A 429 -15.14 -23.22 13.97
C LEU A 429 -13.90 -24.01 14.41
N PRO A 430 -14.00 -25.33 14.66
CA PRO A 430 -12.85 -26.19 14.96
C PRO A 430 -12.02 -26.47 13.70
N LEU A 431 -11.52 -25.40 13.06
CA LEU A 431 -10.73 -25.40 11.84
C LEU A 431 -9.28 -25.03 12.14
N ASP A 432 -8.37 -25.60 11.35
CA ASP A 432 -6.92 -25.46 11.46
C ASP A 432 -6.36 -24.78 10.20
N LEU A 433 -6.01 -23.49 10.34
CA LEU A 433 -5.50 -22.68 9.24
C LEU A 433 -4.16 -23.20 8.66
N PRO A 434 -3.13 -23.54 9.46
CA PRO A 434 -1.93 -24.21 8.97
C PRO A 434 -2.22 -25.47 8.15
N ALA A 435 -3.14 -26.32 8.61
CA ALA A 435 -3.52 -27.54 7.89
C ALA A 435 -4.24 -27.21 6.57
N ILE A 436 -5.09 -26.18 6.56
CA ILE A 436 -5.74 -25.66 5.34
C ILE A 436 -4.69 -25.12 4.36
N ASN A 437 -3.65 -24.42 4.83
CA ASN A 437 -2.57 -23.90 3.98
C ASN A 437 -1.79 -25.03 3.31
N MET A 438 -1.39 -26.05 4.07
CA MET A 438 -0.70 -27.22 3.52
C MET A 438 -1.60 -28.02 2.56
N ALA A 439 -2.87 -28.22 2.92
CA ALA A 439 -3.83 -28.90 2.05
C ALA A 439 -4.07 -28.11 0.74
N ARG A 440 -4.11 -26.79 0.81
CA ARG A 440 -4.25 -25.92 -0.36
C ARG A 440 -3.01 -25.96 -1.25
N GLY A 441 -1.82 -25.83 -0.70
CA GLY A 441 -0.58 -25.97 -1.48
C GLY A 441 -0.54 -27.31 -2.23
N ARG A 442 -1.01 -28.38 -1.60
CA ARG A 442 -1.13 -29.71 -2.23
C ARG A 442 -2.21 -29.76 -3.32
N SER A 443 -3.38 -29.14 -3.12
CA SER A 443 -4.46 -29.16 -4.10
C SER A 443 -4.13 -28.35 -5.35
N GLU A 444 -3.46 -27.21 -5.20
CA GLU A 444 -3.08 -26.36 -6.32
C GLU A 444 -1.77 -26.81 -7.01
N GLY A 445 -1.24 -27.99 -6.63
CA GLY A 445 -0.07 -28.58 -7.28
C GLY A 445 1.26 -27.89 -6.96
N ILE A 446 1.36 -27.15 -5.85
CA ILE A 446 2.59 -26.47 -5.46
C ILE A 446 3.70 -27.51 -5.19
N PRO A 447 4.91 -27.34 -5.75
CA PRO A 447 6.03 -28.23 -5.48
C PRO A 447 6.43 -28.20 -4.00
N ARG A 448 6.99 -29.32 -3.52
CA ARG A 448 7.62 -29.41 -2.19
C ARG A 448 8.80 -28.44 -2.09
N LEU A 449 9.18 -28.01 -0.88
CA LEU A 449 10.22 -27.00 -0.66
C LEU A 449 11.50 -27.27 -1.48
N ASN A 450 12.10 -28.45 -1.29
CA ASN A 450 13.39 -28.77 -1.91
C ASN A 450 13.29 -28.97 -3.43
N VAL A 451 12.09 -29.32 -3.91
CA VAL A 451 11.78 -29.42 -5.34
C VAL A 451 11.66 -28.02 -5.95
N ALA A 452 10.97 -27.09 -5.28
CA ALA A 452 10.86 -25.69 -5.68
C ALA A 452 12.26 -25.03 -5.74
N ARG A 453 13.05 -25.16 -4.66
CA ARG A 453 14.45 -24.72 -4.59
C ARG A 453 15.28 -25.23 -5.77
N ARG A 454 15.14 -26.51 -6.12
CA ARG A 454 15.83 -27.11 -7.28
C ARG A 454 15.41 -26.49 -8.61
N GLN A 455 14.12 -26.18 -8.79
CA GLN A 455 13.61 -25.53 -9.99
C GLN A 455 14.15 -24.10 -10.09
N PHE A 456 14.07 -23.32 -9.02
CA PHE A 456 14.60 -21.95 -8.96
C PHE A 456 16.11 -21.92 -9.24
N PHE A 457 16.89 -22.75 -8.54
CA PHE A 457 18.34 -22.86 -8.77
C PHE A 457 18.69 -23.27 -10.21
N THR A 458 17.89 -24.14 -10.83
CA THR A 458 18.14 -24.57 -12.22
C THR A 458 17.90 -23.42 -13.20
N ALA A 459 16.90 -22.58 -12.93
CA ALA A 459 16.55 -21.42 -13.75
C ALA A 459 17.54 -20.26 -13.58
N THR A 460 17.91 -19.91 -12.35
CA THR A 460 18.67 -18.68 -12.07
C THR A 460 20.14 -18.89 -11.74
N ARG A 461 20.53 -20.10 -11.31
CA ARG A 461 21.85 -20.40 -10.71
C ARG A 461 22.14 -19.63 -9.42
N ASP A 462 21.11 -19.04 -8.80
CA ASP A 462 21.23 -18.34 -7.53
C ASP A 462 21.52 -19.33 -6.38
N THR A 463 22.66 -19.15 -5.73
CA THR A 463 23.11 -20.03 -4.66
C THR A 463 22.25 -19.94 -3.39
N ALA A 464 21.50 -18.85 -3.18
CA ALA A 464 20.60 -18.68 -2.03
C ALA A 464 19.47 -19.73 -2.02
N VAL A 465 18.96 -20.10 -3.20
CA VAL A 465 17.88 -21.08 -3.38
C VAL A 465 18.38 -22.48 -3.74
N LYS A 466 19.67 -22.77 -3.55
CA LYS A 466 20.23 -24.10 -3.80
C LYS A 466 19.50 -25.18 -2.97
N PRO A 467 19.06 -26.32 -3.55
CA PRO A 467 18.37 -27.35 -2.78
C PRO A 467 19.30 -27.94 -1.71
N TYR A 468 18.74 -28.16 -0.52
CA TYR A 468 19.43 -28.79 0.60
C TYR A 468 19.75 -30.25 0.28
N ALA A 469 20.99 -30.66 0.52
CA ALA A 469 21.46 -32.01 0.18
C ALA A 469 20.93 -33.07 1.16
N ASN A 470 20.74 -32.71 2.43
CA ASN A 470 20.37 -33.62 3.52
C ASN A 470 19.78 -32.88 4.72
N TRP A 471 19.26 -33.62 5.71
CA TRP A 471 18.63 -33.06 6.90
C TRP A 471 19.59 -32.24 7.77
N PHE A 472 20.88 -32.56 7.78
CA PHE A 472 21.88 -31.78 8.50
C PHE A 472 21.99 -30.37 7.91
N GLU A 473 22.12 -30.25 6.58
CA GLU A 473 22.20 -28.94 5.90
C GLU A 473 20.92 -28.13 6.07
N PHE A 474 19.75 -28.76 5.96
CA PHE A 474 18.48 -28.09 6.25
C PHE A 474 18.46 -27.56 7.69
N GLY A 475 18.85 -28.38 8.66
CA GLY A 475 18.92 -28.00 10.07
C GLY A 475 19.85 -26.82 10.39
N GLN A 476 20.95 -26.64 9.64
CA GLN A 476 21.83 -25.47 9.79
C GLN A 476 21.22 -24.17 9.23
N ASN A 477 20.17 -24.28 8.42
CA ASN A 477 19.49 -23.16 7.78
C ASN A 477 18.09 -22.93 8.34
N LEU A 478 17.73 -23.55 9.46
CA LEU A 478 16.51 -23.25 10.18
C LEU A 478 16.70 -22.04 11.10
N LYS A 479 15.62 -21.27 11.28
CA LYS A 479 15.54 -20.21 12.27
C LYS A 479 15.59 -20.80 13.70
N HIS A 480 14.74 -21.81 13.95
CA HIS A 480 14.69 -22.53 15.22
C HIS A 480 15.28 -23.94 15.08
N ALA A 481 16.44 -24.19 15.67
CA ALA A 481 17.13 -25.48 15.54
C ALA A 481 16.33 -26.66 16.13
N GLU A 482 15.52 -26.39 17.14
CA GLU A 482 14.63 -27.34 17.82
C GLU A 482 13.56 -27.89 16.87
N SER A 483 13.16 -27.11 15.87
CA SER A 483 12.11 -27.48 14.92
C SER A 483 12.53 -28.57 13.95
N LEU A 484 13.85 -28.79 13.78
CA LEU A 484 14.38 -29.91 13.00
C LEU A 484 13.81 -31.26 13.46
N ILE A 485 13.63 -31.45 14.77
CA ILE A 485 13.05 -32.68 15.33
C ILE A 485 11.61 -32.86 14.84
N ASN A 486 10.82 -31.78 14.78
CA ASN A 486 9.44 -31.84 14.33
C ASN A 486 9.35 -32.12 12.83
N PHE A 487 10.21 -31.51 12.01
CA PHE A 487 10.28 -31.81 10.58
C PHE A 487 10.68 -33.26 10.31
N VAL A 488 11.73 -33.75 10.97
CA VAL A 488 12.15 -35.16 10.85
C VAL A 488 11.05 -36.10 11.34
N ALA A 489 10.34 -35.79 12.43
CA ALA A 489 9.23 -36.60 12.91
C ALA A 489 8.03 -36.64 11.95
N ALA A 490 7.81 -35.56 11.19
CA ALA A 490 6.69 -35.43 10.26
C ALA A 490 6.98 -36.07 8.89
N TYR A 491 8.19 -35.87 8.35
CA TYR A 491 8.54 -36.23 6.96
C TYR A 491 9.62 -37.32 6.85
N GLY A 492 10.34 -37.63 7.94
CA GLY A 492 11.45 -38.58 7.91
C GLY A 492 11.03 -40.01 7.55
N THR A 493 11.81 -40.64 6.67
CA THR A 493 11.53 -41.99 6.14
C THR A 493 12.14 -43.13 6.96
N ASP A 494 12.86 -42.83 8.04
CA ASP A 494 13.51 -43.86 8.85
C ASP A 494 12.49 -44.86 9.43
N PRO A 495 12.79 -46.17 9.44
CA PRO A 495 11.89 -47.20 9.99
C PRO A 495 11.46 -46.96 11.44
N THR A 496 12.29 -46.30 12.25
CA THR A 496 11.96 -45.97 13.64
C THR A 496 10.87 -44.89 13.74
N ILE A 497 10.77 -44.00 12.75
CA ILE A 497 9.73 -42.98 12.65
C ILE A 497 8.47 -43.56 12.00
N THR A 498 8.63 -44.22 10.85
CA THR A 498 7.50 -44.76 10.08
C THR A 498 6.80 -45.92 10.80
N GLY A 499 7.52 -46.67 11.64
CA GLY A 499 6.98 -47.72 12.49
C GLY A 499 6.29 -47.23 13.77
N ALA A 500 6.39 -45.95 14.14
CA ALA A 500 5.79 -45.39 15.34
C ALA A 500 4.32 -44.99 15.14
N THR A 501 3.45 -45.39 16.07
CA THR A 501 1.99 -45.20 15.95
C THR A 501 1.43 -43.99 16.69
N THR A 502 2.24 -43.30 17.51
CA THR A 502 1.83 -42.09 18.24
C THR A 502 2.73 -40.92 17.89
N LEU A 503 2.19 -39.68 17.96
CA LEU A 503 2.96 -38.46 17.71
C LEU A 503 4.17 -38.34 18.66
N ALA A 504 3.98 -38.69 19.94
CA ALA A 504 5.05 -38.69 20.93
C ALA A 504 6.16 -39.68 20.55
N ALA A 505 5.81 -40.90 20.13
CA ALA A 505 6.81 -41.90 19.72
C ALA A 505 7.57 -41.47 18.45
N LYS A 506 6.88 -40.86 17.47
CA LYS A 506 7.53 -40.27 16.28
C LYS A 506 8.55 -39.19 16.65
N ARG A 507 8.16 -38.25 17.52
CA ARG A 507 9.06 -37.20 18.01
C ARG A 507 10.26 -37.77 18.79
N SER A 508 10.05 -38.77 19.64
CA SER A 508 11.15 -39.42 20.36
C SER A 508 12.13 -40.13 19.41
N ALA A 509 11.63 -40.81 18.38
CA ALA A 509 12.47 -41.44 17.36
C ALA A 509 13.27 -40.39 16.56
N ALA A 510 12.61 -39.32 16.10
CA ALA A 510 13.25 -38.22 15.41
C ALA A 510 14.33 -37.53 16.27
N ALA A 511 14.02 -37.25 17.55
CA ALA A 511 14.98 -36.64 18.47
C ALA A 511 16.22 -37.51 18.66
N ALA A 512 16.06 -38.83 18.73
CA ALA A 512 17.20 -39.75 18.80
C ALA A 512 18.06 -39.72 17.52
N LEU A 513 17.44 -39.64 16.34
CA LEU A 513 18.15 -39.56 15.05
C LEU A 513 18.91 -38.23 14.89
N VAL A 514 18.26 -37.11 15.22
CA VAL A 514 18.85 -35.78 15.17
C VAL A 514 20.03 -35.68 16.14
N LEU A 515 19.85 -36.14 17.39
CA LEU A 515 20.91 -36.13 18.40
C LEU A 515 22.08 -37.05 18.03
N ALA A 516 21.79 -38.23 17.46
CA ALA A 516 22.83 -39.15 17.02
C ALA A 516 23.66 -38.58 15.86
N ASN A 517 23.10 -37.62 15.10
CA ASN A 517 23.71 -37.01 13.92
C ASN A 517 24.40 -38.04 13.01
N GLY A 518 23.72 -39.16 12.78
CA GLY A 518 24.26 -40.33 12.10
C GLY A 518 24.01 -40.34 10.60
N ALA A 519 24.16 -41.50 9.97
CA ALA A 519 24.01 -41.67 8.51
C ALA A 519 22.67 -41.15 7.95
N PHE A 520 21.57 -41.22 8.72
CA PHE A 520 20.26 -40.69 8.31
C PHE A 520 20.30 -39.18 8.08
N MET A 521 20.98 -38.42 8.95
CA MET A 521 21.05 -36.95 8.85
C MET A 521 21.84 -36.48 7.62
N PHE A 522 22.74 -37.31 7.11
CA PHE A 522 23.55 -37.06 5.91
C PHE A 522 23.05 -37.83 4.67
N ALA A 523 21.97 -38.60 4.79
CA ALA A 523 21.36 -39.29 3.66
C ALA A 523 20.79 -38.26 2.66
N THR A 524 20.83 -38.61 1.37
CA THR A 524 20.38 -37.70 0.32
C THR A 524 18.91 -37.34 0.50
N ALA A 525 18.56 -36.09 0.20
CA ALA A 525 17.20 -35.56 0.36
C ALA A 525 16.12 -36.44 -0.30
N ALA A 526 16.44 -37.04 -1.44
CA ALA A 526 15.56 -37.92 -2.20
C ALA A 526 15.21 -39.26 -1.49
N THR A 527 15.98 -39.67 -0.48
CA THR A 527 15.77 -40.95 0.23
C THR A 527 15.41 -40.77 1.70
N SER A 528 15.71 -39.61 2.28
CA SER A 528 15.53 -39.31 3.70
C SER A 528 14.16 -38.70 4.06
N GLY A 529 13.36 -38.34 3.05
CA GLY A 529 12.06 -37.66 3.21
C GLY A 529 12.14 -36.14 3.20
N LEU A 530 13.33 -35.56 3.06
CA LEU A 530 13.49 -34.09 3.00
C LEU A 530 12.82 -33.49 1.75
N ASP A 531 12.82 -34.21 0.63
CA ASP A 531 12.13 -33.78 -0.59
C ASP A 531 10.59 -33.75 -0.43
N ASP A 532 10.03 -34.30 0.64
CA ASP A 532 8.59 -34.33 0.92
C ASP A 532 8.10 -33.17 1.80
N VAL A 533 9.00 -32.32 2.31
CA VAL A 533 8.63 -31.16 3.15
C VAL A 533 7.76 -30.19 2.34
N ASP A 534 6.56 -29.88 2.86
CA ASP A 534 5.68 -28.88 2.26
C ASP A 534 6.37 -27.52 2.19
N PHE A 535 6.15 -26.81 1.08
CA PHE A 535 6.80 -25.53 0.84
C PHE A 535 6.43 -24.49 1.90
N TRP A 536 5.16 -24.40 2.31
CA TRP A 536 4.72 -23.40 3.30
C TRP A 536 5.46 -23.49 4.65
N PRO A 537 5.35 -24.58 5.42
CA PRO A 537 6.04 -24.66 6.72
C PRO A 537 7.57 -24.73 6.54
N GLY A 538 8.06 -25.32 5.46
CA GLY A 538 9.48 -25.45 5.20
C GLY A 538 10.16 -24.10 4.91
N GLY A 539 9.52 -23.24 4.11
CA GLY A 539 10.04 -21.91 3.79
C GLY A 539 9.88 -20.89 4.93
N MET A 540 8.82 -20.99 5.73
CA MET A 540 8.65 -20.20 6.97
C MET A 540 9.75 -20.49 8.00
N ALA A 541 10.22 -21.75 8.06
CA ALA A 541 11.22 -22.17 9.03
C ALA A 541 12.67 -21.84 8.61
N GLU A 542 12.90 -21.39 7.37
CA GLU A 542 14.23 -20.99 6.92
C GLU A 542 14.71 -19.75 7.69
N ARG A 543 16.00 -19.73 8.05
CA ARG A 543 16.62 -18.59 8.70
C ARG A 543 16.58 -17.35 7.79
N GLN A 544 16.44 -16.19 8.41
CA GLN A 544 16.48 -14.90 7.72
C GLN A 544 17.87 -14.64 7.10
N ALA A 545 17.87 -13.97 5.95
CA ALA A 545 19.10 -13.49 5.34
C ALA A 545 19.58 -12.24 6.09
N VAL A 546 20.90 -12.10 6.29
CA VAL A 546 21.50 -10.97 7.05
C VAL A 546 21.15 -9.61 6.47
N PHE A 547 20.96 -9.53 5.15
CA PHE A 547 20.61 -8.32 4.42
C PHE A 547 19.28 -8.44 3.65
N GLY A 548 18.52 -9.53 3.86
CA GLY A 548 17.33 -9.85 3.05
C GLY A 548 16.03 -9.76 3.83
N GLY A 549 15.92 -8.80 4.75
CA GLY A 549 14.69 -8.53 5.49
C GLY A 549 14.20 -9.68 6.38
N LEU A 550 12.88 -9.81 6.49
CA LEU A 550 12.24 -10.71 7.47
C LEU A 550 12.04 -12.15 6.95
N LEU A 551 12.38 -12.44 5.70
CA LEU A 551 12.07 -13.70 5.02
C LEU A 551 13.27 -14.66 4.92
N GLY A 552 12.96 -15.96 4.91
CA GLY A 552 13.93 -16.99 4.55
C GLY A 552 14.21 -17.01 3.05
N SER A 553 15.35 -17.58 2.65
CA SER A 553 15.87 -17.52 1.26
C SER A 553 14.87 -17.90 0.15
N THR A 554 14.05 -18.94 0.35
CA THR A 554 13.10 -19.40 -0.68
C THR A 554 11.86 -18.50 -0.74
N PHE A 555 11.36 -18.07 0.43
CA PHE A 555 10.25 -17.13 0.49
C PHE A 555 10.65 -15.78 -0.08
N ASN A 556 11.87 -15.34 0.22
CA ASN A 556 12.39 -14.12 -0.35
C ASN A 556 12.38 -14.16 -1.88
N PHE A 557 13.00 -15.18 -2.48
CA PHE A 557 13.11 -15.29 -3.94
C PHE A 557 11.75 -15.17 -4.65
N VAL A 558 10.71 -15.83 -4.13
CA VAL A 558 9.37 -15.78 -4.72
C VAL A 558 8.67 -14.46 -4.43
N PHE A 559 8.84 -13.90 -3.23
CA PHE A 559 8.25 -12.63 -2.83
C PHE A 559 8.82 -11.49 -3.67
N GLU A 560 10.13 -11.29 -3.61
CA GLU A 560 10.88 -10.28 -4.37
C GLU A 560 10.51 -10.34 -5.86
N LYS A 561 10.60 -11.54 -6.47
CA LYS A 561 10.29 -11.70 -7.89
C LYS A 561 8.84 -11.37 -8.25
N GLN A 562 7.90 -11.66 -7.37
CA GLN A 562 6.49 -11.33 -7.61
C GLN A 562 6.24 -9.84 -7.50
N LEU A 563 6.81 -9.18 -6.48
CA LEU A 563 6.65 -7.74 -6.26
C LEU A 563 7.27 -6.95 -7.41
N GLU A 564 8.49 -7.29 -7.84
CA GLU A 564 9.11 -6.68 -9.02
C GLU A 564 8.26 -6.87 -10.30
N ASN A 565 7.72 -8.08 -10.51
CA ASN A 565 6.86 -8.30 -11.68
C ASN A 565 5.57 -7.48 -11.63
N LEU A 566 5.03 -7.18 -10.44
CA LEU A 566 3.86 -6.33 -10.26
C LEU A 566 4.19 -4.86 -10.51
N GLN A 567 5.35 -4.42 -10.05
CA GLN A 567 5.88 -3.07 -10.23
C GLN A 567 6.21 -2.79 -11.70
N ASP A 568 7.11 -3.60 -12.28
CA ASP A 568 7.60 -3.40 -13.65
C ASP A 568 6.58 -3.81 -14.72
N GLY A 569 5.68 -4.74 -14.39
CA GLY A 569 4.68 -5.25 -15.33
C GLY A 569 3.40 -4.41 -15.41
N ASP A 570 3.19 -3.48 -14.47
CA ASP A 570 2.00 -2.63 -14.44
C ASP A 570 2.20 -1.33 -15.23
N ARG A 571 1.46 -1.20 -16.34
CA ARG A 571 1.46 0.02 -17.16
C ARG A 571 0.89 1.25 -16.42
N PHE A 572 0.12 1.02 -15.36
CA PHE A 572 -0.47 2.06 -14.53
C PHE A 572 0.21 2.20 -13.17
N TYR A 573 1.43 1.68 -13.02
CA TYR A 573 2.25 1.90 -11.83
C TYR A 573 2.45 3.40 -11.55
N TYR A 574 2.36 3.78 -10.27
CA TYR A 574 2.18 5.17 -9.89
C TYR A 574 3.28 6.10 -10.39
N LEU A 575 4.57 5.72 -10.24
CA LEU A 575 5.70 6.55 -10.69
C LEU A 575 5.61 6.94 -12.17
N GLN A 576 5.28 6.00 -13.05
CA GLN A 576 5.12 6.28 -14.47
C GLN A 576 3.83 7.06 -14.78
N ARG A 577 2.79 6.88 -13.96
CA ARG A 577 1.47 7.49 -14.17
C ARG A 577 1.40 8.93 -13.67
N THR A 578 2.25 9.29 -12.72
CA THR A 578 2.34 10.63 -12.13
C THR A 578 3.62 11.38 -12.53
N ASP A 579 4.39 10.84 -13.47
CA ASP A 579 5.59 11.48 -14.01
C ASP A 579 5.27 12.89 -14.54
N GLY A 580 6.10 13.88 -14.18
CA GLY A 580 5.91 15.30 -14.53
C GLY A 580 4.73 16.01 -13.87
N LEU A 581 4.05 15.39 -12.90
CA LEU A 581 2.97 16.04 -12.16
C LEU A 581 3.45 16.38 -10.74
N ASN A 582 3.12 17.57 -10.24
CA ASN A 582 3.31 17.94 -8.82
C ASN A 582 2.60 16.97 -7.86
N PHE A 583 1.61 16.23 -8.39
CA PHE A 583 0.98 15.15 -7.66
C PHE A 583 1.95 14.02 -7.25
N ARG A 584 3.04 13.77 -8.00
CA ARG A 584 4.09 12.81 -7.62
C ARG A 584 4.74 13.23 -6.30
N PHE A 585 5.11 14.49 -6.16
CA PHE A 585 5.76 15.01 -4.96
C PHE A 585 4.88 14.84 -3.73
N GLN A 586 3.59 15.14 -3.89
CA GLN A 586 2.60 14.94 -2.84
C GLN A 586 2.36 13.45 -2.50
N LEU A 587 2.65 12.52 -3.42
CA LEU A 587 2.55 11.09 -3.17
C LEU A 587 3.77 10.55 -2.43
N GLU A 588 4.97 10.93 -2.85
CA GLU A 588 6.24 10.55 -2.18
C GLU A 588 6.26 11.08 -0.75
N GLY A 589 5.77 12.31 -0.53
CA GLY A 589 5.65 12.91 0.79
C GLY A 589 4.57 12.32 1.69
N ASN A 590 3.80 11.33 1.26
CA ASN A 590 2.67 10.80 2.04
C ASN A 590 2.99 9.42 2.65
N SER A 591 2.82 9.28 3.97
CA SER A 591 2.96 7.99 4.66
C SER A 591 1.62 7.33 5.04
N PHE A 592 1.66 6.04 5.36
CA PHE A 592 0.48 5.34 5.85
C PHE A 592 0.03 5.89 7.20
N ALA A 593 0.97 6.32 8.06
CA ALA A 593 0.64 7.01 9.31
C ALA A 593 -0.15 8.30 9.05
N GLU A 594 0.28 9.14 8.10
CA GLU A 594 -0.45 10.36 7.73
C GLU A 594 -1.84 10.05 7.19
N LEU A 595 -1.95 9.06 6.31
CA LEU A 595 -3.24 8.62 5.76
C LEU A 595 -4.17 8.18 6.90
N ILE A 596 -3.66 7.44 7.88
CA ILE A 596 -4.41 7.04 9.08
C ILE A 596 -4.79 8.26 9.92
N ARG A 597 -3.87 9.19 10.20
CA ARG A 597 -4.14 10.42 10.97
C ARG A 597 -5.23 11.26 10.32
N ARG A 598 -5.18 11.41 9.00
CA ARG A 598 -6.19 12.16 8.23
C ARG A 598 -7.56 11.52 8.35
N ASN A 599 -7.65 10.19 8.48
CA ASN A 599 -8.89 9.41 8.42
C ASN A 599 -9.35 8.78 9.75
N THR A 600 -8.71 9.10 10.88
CA THR A 600 -9.03 8.55 12.22
C THR A 600 -8.72 9.56 13.33
N ASP A 601 -8.86 9.16 14.60
CA ASP A 601 -8.37 9.93 15.77
C ASP A 601 -6.95 9.54 16.22
N PHE A 602 -6.20 8.81 15.38
CA PHE A 602 -4.85 8.36 15.68
C PHE A 602 -3.86 9.52 15.84
N SER A 603 -3.00 9.41 16.86
CA SER A 603 -1.91 10.36 17.13
C SER A 603 -0.79 9.67 17.92
N GLY A 604 0.44 10.19 17.81
CA GLY A 604 1.58 9.76 18.62
C GLY A 604 2.02 8.32 18.42
N GLY A 605 2.22 7.90 17.17
CA GLY A 605 2.94 6.68 16.81
C GLY A 605 3.98 6.97 15.72
N MET A 606 4.79 5.97 15.40
CA MET A 606 5.82 6.07 14.34
C MET A 606 5.22 6.42 12.99
N ASP A 607 6.00 7.07 12.11
CA ASP A 607 5.54 7.38 10.75
C ASP A 607 5.49 6.13 9.87
N ILE A 608 6.47 5.24 10.03
CA ILE A 608 6.38 3.87 9.55
C ILE A 608 5.58 3.06 10.57
N VAL A 609 4.27 2.92 10.36
CA VAL A 609 3.35 2.25 11.30
C VAL A 609 3.61 0.75 11.50
N PHE A 610 4.47 0.16 10.67
CA PHE A 610 4.95 -1.21 10.82
C PHE A 610 6.02 -1.34 11.92
N ASN A 611 6.63 -0.22 12.32
CA ASN A 611 7.57 -0.12 13.43
C ASN A 611 6.86 0.29 14.72
N THR A 612 7.48 -0.02 15.86
CA THR A 612 6.95 0.31 17.19
C THR A 612 7.93 1.22 17.94
N ALA A 613 7.44 2.33 18.48
CA ALA A 613 8.24 3.18 19.35
C ALA A 613 8.49 2.51 20.72
N ASP A 614 9.71 2.60 21.24
CA ASP A 614 10.03 2.29 22.63
C ASP A 614 9.49 3.38 23.57
N PHE A 615 9.55 4.65 23.14
CA PHE A 615 9.07 5.80 23.92
C PHE A 615 8.23 6.74 23.07
N ILE A 616 7.06 7.12 23.58
CA ILE A 616 6.20 8.16 22.98
C ILE A 616 6.22 9.36 23.93
N ILE A 617 6.69 10.49 23.41
CA ILE A 617 6.97 11.71 24.16
C ILE A 617 6.09 12.82 23.59
N ASN A 618 5.28 13.46 24.43
CA ASN A 618 4.48 14.62 24.03
C ASN A 618 5.04 15.88 24.66
N ALA A 619 5.25 16.94 23.88
CA ALA A 619 5.75 18.24 24.35
C ALA A 619 4.90 18.80 25.51
N ALA A 620 3.57 18.60 25.45
CA ALA A 620 2.64 19.02 26.50
C ALA A 620 2.94 18.41 27.88
N ASP A 621 3.56 17.22 27.93
CA ASP A 621 3.92 16.53 29.17
C ASP A 621 5.27 17.03 29.73
N LEU A 622 6.08 17.72 28.92
CA LEU A 622 7.45 18.15 29.24
C LEU A 622 7.52 19.46 30.01
N THR A 623 6.80 19.54 31.13
CA THR A 623 6.76 20.76 31.95
C THR A 623 7.97 20.87 32.90
N GLY A 624 8.75 21.95 32.78
CA GLY A 624 9.86 22.28 33.68
C GLY A 624 11.25 22.01 33.10
N THR A 625 12.28 21.99 33.96
CA THR A 625 13.70 21.86 33.57
C THR A 625 14.45 20.74 34.29
N ALA A 626 13.77 19.99 35.16
CA ALA A 626 14.37 18.84 35.82
C ALA A 626 14.47 17.67 34.83
N PRO A 627 15.57 16.89 34.84
CA PRO A 627 15.66 15.68 34.04
C PRO A 627 14.52 14.71 34.38
N ILE A 628 13.91 14.12 33.35
CA ILE A 628 12.87 13.08 33.49
C ILE A 628 13.56 11.72 33.30
N ASP A 629 13.44 10.84 34.29
CA ASP A 629 13.98 9.48 34.23
C ASP A 629 12.96 8.56 33.54
N LEU A 630 13.36 7.96 32.42
CA LEU A 630 12.54 7.04 31.62
C LEU A 630 12.82 5.56 31.97
N GLY A 631 13.72 5.32 32.94
CA GLY A 631 14.13 3.99 33.37
C GLY A 631 15.41 3.52 32.69
N SER A 632 16.05 2.50 33.27
CA SER A 632 17.32 1.92 32.77
C SER A 632 18.49 2.90 32.63
N GLY A 633 18.40 4.10 33.22
CA GLY A 633 19.40 5.17 33.09
C GLY A 633 19.16 6.10 31.90
N ILE A 634 18.12 5.86 31.10
CA ILE A 634 17.67 6.72 30.00
C ILE A 634 16.98 7.95 30.58
N GLN A 635 17.31 9.12 30.05
CA GLN A 635 16.81 10.39 30.56
C GLN A 635 16.37 11.33 29.44
N LEU A 636 15.37 12.14 29.73
CA LEU A 636 15.08 13.34 28.95
C LEU A 636 15.62 14.57 29.68
N ILE A 637 16.53 15.29 29.04
CA ILE A 637 17.26 16.42 29.62
C ILE A 637 16.79 17.72 28.95
N THR A 638 16.42 18.71 29.74
CA THR A 638 16.15 20.07 29.24
C THR A 638 17.41 20.92 29.33
N GLN A 639 17.93 21.34 28.17
CA GLN A 639 19.08 22.24 28.05
C GLN A 639 18.70 23.70 28.40
N PRO A 640 19.68 24.55 28.76
CA PRO A 640 19.43 25.95 29.10
C PRO A 640 18.80 26.80 27.99
N ASP A 641 18.97 26.39 26.73
CA ASP A 641 18.41 27.03 25.53
C ASP A 641 16.98 26.56 25.20
N GLY A 642 16.42 25.66 26.01
CA GLY A 642 15.09 25.08 25.87
C GLY A 642 15.07 23.68 25.25
N THR A 643 16.15 23.24 24.60
CA THR A 643 16.23 21.99 23.85
C THR A 643 15.99 20.77 24.76
N LYS A 644 15.09 19.88 24.34
CA LYS A 644 14.82 18.60 24.97
C LYS A 644 15.69 17.54 24.30
N LEU A 645 16.58 16.92 25.07
CA LEU A 645 17.50 15.90 24.61
C LEU A 645 17.08 14.55 25.18
N PHE A 646 16.75 13.60 24.31
CA PHE A 646 16.70 12.19 24.69
C PHE A 646 18.13 11.67 24.83
N PHE A 647 18.43 10.98 25.93
CA PHE A 647 19.77 10.50 26.23
C PHE A 647 19.73 9.07 26.76
N ASP A 648 20.20 8.13 25.94
CA ASP A 648 20.52 6.77 26.35
C ASP A 648 22.02 6.65 26.59
N PRO A 649 22.48 6.50 27.84
CA PRO A 649 23.92 6.39 28.14
C PRO A 649 24.60 5.16 27.52
N LEU A 650 23.83 4.17 27.07
CA LEU A 650 24.33 2.96 26.42
C LEU A 650 24.10 2.96 24.90
N HIS A 651 23.39 3.96 24.36
CA HIS A 651 23.01 4.08 22.96
C HIS A 651 22.47 2.76 22.38
N THR A 652 21.42 2.24 23.00
CA THR A 652 20.90 0.90 22.70
C THR A 652 20.05 0.80 21.43
N GLY A 653 19.93 1.90 20.67
CA GLY A 653 19.10 1.97 19.46
C GLY A 653 17.63 1.97 19.83
N LYS A 654 17.17 3.00 20.55
CA LYS A 654 15.81 3.08 21.08
C LYS A 654 14.99 4.01 20.21
N ASN A 655 13.99 3.45 19.54
CA ASN A 655 13.14 4.20 18.63
C ASN A 655 12.17 5.06 19.44
N ILE A 656 12.10 6.35 19.12
CA ILE A 656 11.22 7.30 19.80
C ILE A 656 10.19 7.90 18.85
N THR A 657 9.05 8.27 19.42
CA THR A 657 8.12 9.20 18.77
C THR A 657 8.05 10.47 19.61
N PHE A 658 8.42 11.62 19.03
CA PHE A 658 8.18 12.92 19.63
C PHE A 658 6.96 13.60 18.97
N ASN A 659 6.02 14.08 19.79
CA ASN A 659 4.89 14.87 19.35
C ASN A 659 5.01 16.29 19.93
N GLY A 660 5.34 17.24 19.07
CA GLY A 660 5.35 18.66 19.37
C GLY A 660 3.96 19.22 19.68
N GLY A 661 3.95 20.45 20.18
CA GLY A 661 2.75 21.21 20.50
C GLY A 661 2.47 22.29 19.46
N PRO A 662 1.68 23.30 19.81
CA PRO A 662 1.42 24.45 18.95
C PRO A 662 2.43 25.60 19.14
N ALA A 663 3.62 25.32 19.64
CA ALA A 663 4.62 26.32 20.01
C ALA A 663 6.02 25.80 19.64
N ASP A 664 6.95 26.73 19.37
CA ASP A 664 8.33 26.42 18.99
C ASP A 664 8.99 25.38 19.90
N ASP A 665 9.09 24.17 19.39
CA ASP A 665 9.66 23.01 20.05
C ASP A 665 11.09 22.77 19.58
N LYS A 666 11.92 22.32 20.52
CA LYS A 666 13.32 22.00 20.26
C LYS A 666 13.60 20.63 20.80
N PHE A 667 13.79 19.66 19.91
CA PHE A 667 13.97 18.27 20.28
C PHE A 667 15.19 17.68 19.58
N LYS A 668 15.97 16.91 20.33
CA LYS A 668 17.10 16.14 19.85
C LYS A 668 17.00 14.70 20.34
N ALA A 669 17.06 13.76 19.42
CA ALA A 669 17.04 12.34 19.72
C ALA A 669 18.48 11.79 19.92
N ASP A 670 18.63 10.46 19.86
CA ASP A 670 19.89 9.73 20.11
C ASP A 670 20.05 8.64 19.03
N ILE A 671 20.65 7.49 19.32
CA ILE A 671 20.63 6.35 18.40
C ILE A 671 19.25 5.67 18.40
N GLY A 672 18.63 5.51 17.23
CA GLY A 672 17.36 4.82 17.01
C GLY A 672 16.75 5.19 15.67
N ASP A 673 15.79 4.42 15.16
CA ASP A 673 15.00 4.86 14.00
C ASP A 673 13.80 5.65 14.55
N ASP A 674 13.90 6.98 14.53
CA ASP A 674 13.04 7.87 15.29
C ASP A 674 11.98 8.56 14.41
N THR A 675 10.90 9.03 15.04
CA THR A 675 9.89 9.83 14.39
C THR A 675 9.62 11.10 15.18
N LEU A 676 9.90 12.27 14.60
CA LEU A 676 9.74 13.55 15.27
C LEU A 676 8.68 14.39 14.53
N TYR A 677 7.60 14.75 15.21
CA TYR A 677 6.58 15.67 14.71
C TYR A 677 6.72 17.02 15.42
N GLY A 678 6.92 18.11 14.68
CA GLY A 678 6.90 19.48 15.20
C GLY A 678 5.47 19.98 15.44
N ASN A 679 4.59 19.77 14.45
CA ASN A 679 3.18 20.19 14.42
C ASN A 679 2.98 21.66 14.09
N ASP A 680 2.68 22.56 15.05
CA ASP A 680 2.60 23.99 14.74
C ASP A 680 3.67 24.74 15.52
N GLY A 681 4.26 25.77 14.92
CA GLY A 681 5.31 26.58 15.55
C GLY A 681 6.58 26.53 14.71
N ASN A 682 7.59 27.30 15.11
CA ASN A 682 8.88 27.26 14.42
C ASN A 682 9.79 26.29 15.17
N ASP A 683 9.81 25.04 14.71
CA ASP A 683 10.38 23.91 15.40
C ASP A 683 11.83 23.65 14.98
N ARG A 684 12.59 23.02 15.87
CA ARG A 684 13.95 22.56 15.61
C ARG A 684 14.11 21.11 16.05
N LEU A 685 14.20 20.21 15.07
CA LEU A 685 14.23 18.77 15.27
C LEU A 685 15.57 18.20 14.77
N ASP A 686 16.14 17.26 15.52
CA ASP A 686 17.46 16.63 15.28
C ASP A 686 17.34 15.13 15.57
N GLY A 687 17.33 14.30 14.51
CA GLY A 687 17.16 12.84 14.57
C GLY A 687 18.41 12.10 15.06
N PHE A 688 19.58 12.57 14.64
CA PHE A 688 20.91 12.15 15.09
C PHE A 688 21.49 10.88 14.43
N GLU A 689 21.23 9.67 14.93
CA GLU A 689 21.79 8.45 14.32
C GLU A 689 20.71 7.38 14.17
N GLY A 690 20.52 6.87 12.97
CA GLY A 690 19.48 5.90 12.63
C GLY A 690 18.67 6.38 11.45
N ASN A 691 17.70 5.59 10.99
CA ASN A 691 16.86 5.98 9.85
C ASN A 691 15.64 6.75 10.37
N ASP A 692 15.74 8.07 10.39
CA ASP A 692 14.79 8.95 11.06
C ASP A 692 13.73 9.50 10.12
N THR A 693 12.58 9.87 10.69
CA THR A 693 11.52 10.58 9.96
C THR A 693 11.12 11.84 10.71
N LEU A 694 11.43 13.00 10.15
CA LEU A 694 11.16 14.31 10.75
C LEU A 694 10.09 15.04 9.94
N HIS A 695 9.07 15.51 10.64
CA HIS A 695 7.99 16.34 10.11
C HIS A 695 8.02 17.68 10.85
N GLY A 696 8.33 18.77 10.16
CA GLY A 696 8.24 20.13 10.72
C GLY A 696 6.80 20.48 11.04
N GLY A 697 5.97 20.58 10.01
CA GLY A 697 4.54 20.88 10.14
C GLY A 697 4.22 22.28 9.65
N ASN A 698 3.54 23.09 10.45
CA ASN A 698 3.24 24.47 10.12
C ASN A 698 4.22 25.41 10.85
N GLY A 699 4.92 26.26 10.12
CA GLY A 699 5.86 27.23 10.69
C GLY A 699 7.15 27.25 9.88
N ASP A 700 8.10 28.11 10.28
CA ASP A 700 9.42 28.09 9.67
C ASP A 700 10.32 27.15 10.50
N ASP A 701 10.49 25.92 10.03
CA ASP A 701 11.11 24.81 10.75
C ASP A 701 12.58 24.58 10.37
N VAL A 702 13.32 23.93 11.26
CA VAL A 702 14.71 23.51 10.99
C VAL A 702 14.91 22.05 11.37
N LEU A 703 15.14 21.21 10.36
CA LEU A 703 15.23 19.76 10.48
C LEU A 703 16.66 19.27 10.20
N PHE A 704 17.18 18.42 11.08
CA PHE A 704 18.45 17.72 10.89
C PHE A 704 18.20 16.22 10.98
N GLY A 705 18.43 15.49 9.89
CA GLY A 705 18.34 14.03 9.86
C GLY A 705 19.41 13.43 10.76
N GLY A 706 20.66 13.56 10.36
CA GLY A 706 21.81 13.04 11.09
C GLY A 706 22.57 12.05 10.24
N ASN A 707 22.97 10.91 10.82
CA ASN A 707 23.54 9.82 10.04
C ASN A 707 22.49 8.72 9.89
N GLY A 708 22.20 8.29 8.67
CA GLY A 708 21.23 7.24 8.38
C GLY A 708 20.61 7.46 7.01
N ASP A 709 19.54 6.74 6.73
CA ASP A 709 18.69 7.00 5.57
C ASP A 709 17.43 7.71 6.11
N ASP A 710 17.39 9.03 5.99
CA ASP A 710 16.43 9.90 6.66
C ASP A 710 15.33 10.41 5.72
N VAL A 711 14.14 10.65 6.28
CA VAL A 711 13.02 11.31 5.58
C VAL A 711 12.71 12.63 6.29
N LEU A 712 12.99 13.74 5.63
CA LEU A 712 12.75 15.09 6.14
C LEU A 712 11.60 15.74 5.37
N LYS A 713 10.58 16.20 6.09
CA LYS A 713 9.41 16.91 5.54
C LYS A 713 9.25 18.24 6.25
N GLY A 714 9.51 19.36 5.57
CA GLY A 714 9.35 20.71 6.11
C GLY A 714 7.90 20.97 6.46
N GLY A 715 7.03 20.98 5.45
CA GLY A 715 5.60 21.15 5.63
C GLY A 715 5.13 22.47 5.04
N ALA A 716 4.59 23.37 5.83
CA ALA A 716 4.11 24.66 5.39
C ALA A 716 4.84 25.79 6.13
N GLY A 717 5.53 26.65 5.38
CA GLY A 717 6.38 27.72 5.91
C GLY A 717 7.72 27.73 5.18
N ASN A 718 8.68 28.53 5.64
CA ASN A 718 10.01 28.57 5.00
C ASN A 718 10.96 27.72 5.84
N ASP A 719 11.20 26.51 5.39
CA ASP A 719 11.88 25.48 6.16
C ASP A 719 13.35 25.36 5.77
N ALA A 720 14.15 24.83 6.69
CA ALA A 720 15.56 24.54 6.47
C ALA A 720 15.86 23.08 6.83
N LEU A 721 16.13 22.27 5.80
CA LEU A 721 16.34 20.84 5.91
C LEU A 721 17.82 20.51 5.67
N SER A 722 18.33 19.53 6.42
CA SER A 722 19.63 18.94 6.15
C SER A 722 19.69 17.50 6.62
N SER A 723 19.79 16.57 5.68
CA SER A 723 19.78 15.14 5.95
C SER A 723 21.06 14.66 6.63
N GLY A 724 22.25 15.08 6.18
CA GLY A 724 23.53 14.65 6.76
C GLY A 724 24.18 13.52 5.95
N PRO A 725 25.04 12.65 6.53
CA PRO A 725 25.67 11.57 5.78
C PRO A 725 25.07 10.17 6.04
N GLY A 726 24.69 9.44 4.98
CA GLY A 726 24.12 8.08 5.03
C GLY A 726 24.83 7.01 4.17
N PHE A 727 24.20 5.85 3.99
CA PHE A 727 24.66 4.78 3.09
C PHE A 727 23.58 4.28 2.09
N GLY A 728 22.34 4.76 2.17
CA GLY A 728 21.17 4.25 1.46
C GLY A 728 20.22 5.33 0.91
N GLY A 729 20.59 6.60 1.01
CA GLY A 729 19.92 7.72 0.36
C GLY A 729 18.85 8.38 1.22
N ASP A 730 18.88 9.71 1.30
CA ASP A 730 17.90 10.50 2.05
C ASP A 730 16.78 11.03 1.14
N LEU A 731 15.65 11.36 1.75
CA LEU A 731 14.51 12.01 1.09
C LEU A 731 14.23 13.36 1.76
N GLU A 732 14.49 14.46 1.05
CA GLU A 732 14.16 15.81 1.50
C GLU A 732 12.95 16.35 0.73
N ILE A 733 11.94 16.79 1.48
CA ILE A 733 10.70 17.36 0.96
C ILE A 733 10.47 18.70 1.65
N GLY A 734 10.62 19.80 0.90
CA GLY A 734 10.40 21.16 1.41
C GLY A 734 8.93 21.36 1.81
N GLY A 735 8.04 21.35 0.81
CA GLY A 735 6.61 21.50 1.03
C GLY A 735 6.10 22.81 0.46
N GLU A 736 5.20 23.49 1.16
CA GLU A 736 4.70 24.82 0.76
C GLU A 736 5.57 25.92 1.39
N GLY A 737 6.18 26.78 0.58
CA GLY A 737 6.95 27.92 1.06
C GLY A 737 8.32 28.00 0.40
N ASN A 738 9.19 28.90 0.85
CA ASN A 738 10.52 29.06 0.25
C ASN A 738 11.55 28.33 1.12
N ASP A 739 11.95 27.15 0.69
CA ASP A 739 12.71 26.22 1.51
C ASP A 739 14.21 26.25 1.19
N PHE A 740 15.01 25.83 2.16
CA PHE A 740 16.45 25.64 2.00
C PHE A 740 16.81 24.19 2.32
N MET A 741 17.29 23.45 1.33
CA MET A 741 17.59 22.01 1.42
C MET A 741 19.07 21.72 1.20
N LEU A 742 19.62 20.78 1.99
CA LEU A 742 21.06 20.46 2.01
C LEU A 742 21.32 18.99 2.39
N GLY A 743 21.52 18.15 1.38
CA GLY A 743 21.70 16.69 1.55
C GLY A 743 23.12 16.21 1.89
N GLY A 744 24.07 17.11 2.12
CA GLY A 744 25.39 16.71 2.59
C GLY A 744 26.20 15.91 1.57
N ASN A 745 26.72 14.72 1.93
CA ASN A 745 27.68 13.96 1.11
C ASN A 745 27.11 12.63 0.56
N ASP A 746 25.83 12.32 0.82
CA ASP A 746 25.19 11.07 0.39
C ASP A 746 24.21 11.31 -0.76
N GLY A 747 23.76 10.25 -1.43
CA GLY A 747 22.66 10.39 -2.40
C GLY A 747 21.41 10.94 -1.71
N VAL A 748 20.79 11.97 -2.26
CA VAL A 748 19.55 12.53 -1.74
C VAL A 748 18.59 12.74 -2.91
N GLU A 749 17.33 12.35 -2.69
CA GLU A 749 16.22 12.74 -3.57
C GLU A 749 15.55 13.97 -2.97
N TYR A 750 15.45 15.04 -3.77
CA TYR A 750 14.89 16.32 -3.35
C TYR A 750 13.57 16.61 -4.06
N PHE A 751 12.61 17.08 -3.29
CA PHE A 751 11.36 17.66 -3.77
C PHE A 751 11.15 19.01 -3.08
N GLY A 752 11.39 20.12 -3.79
CA GLY A 752 11.14 21.46 -3.24
C GLY A 752 9.65 21.69 -2.99
N GLY A 753 8.85 21.51 -4.02
CA GLY A 753 7.40 21.70 -3.95
C GLY A 753 7.02 23.10 -4.43
N PRO A 754 5.89 23.66 -3.95
CA PRO A 754 5.51 25.02 -4.33
C PRO A 754 6.27 26.10 -3.55
N GLY A 755 6.94 26.99 -4.27
CA GLY A 755 7.65 28.13 -3.70
C GLY A 755 8.91 28.46 -4.48
N ASN A 756 9.75 29.33 -3.91
CA ASN A 756 11.04 29.65 -4.50
C ASN A 756 12.13 29.08 -3.61
N ASP A 757 12.60 27.90 -3.96
CA ASP A 757 13.44 27.07 -3.12
C ASP A 757 14.93 27.24 -3.44
N VAL A 758 15.77 26.89 -2.47
CA VAL A 758 17.21 26.84 -2.64
C VAL A 758 17.70 25.44 -2.27
N ILE A 759 18.09 24.70 -3.28
CA ILE A 759 18.59 23.33 -3.13
C ILE A 759 20.09 23.35 -3.38
N VAL A 760 20.85 22.87 -2.40
CA VAL A 760 22.30 22.72 -2.50
C VAL A 760 22.65 21.28 -2.19
N ASP A 761 22.96 20.50 -3.21
CA ASP A 761 23.53 19.18 -2.98
C ASP A 761 25.05 19.27 -2.79
N GLY A 762 25.60 18.43 -1.92
CA GLY A 762 27.04 18.26 -1.71
C GLY A 762 27.55 16.88 -2.17
N SER A 763 26.67 16.02 -2.68
CA SER A 763 26.94 14.65 -3.04
C SER A 763 27.61 14.47 -4.40
N MET A 764 28.14 13.26 -4.62
CA MET A 764 28.53 12.79 -5.97
C MET A 764 27.45 11.91 -6.61
N ARG A 765 26.27 11.82 -5.98
CA ARG A 765 25.23 10.82 -6.24
C ARG A 765 23.81 11.36 -6.06
N ALA A 766 23.52 12.62 -6.38
CA ALA A 766 22.13 13.07 -6.46
C ALA A 766 21.33 12.12 -7.36
N GLU A 767 20.34 11.41 -6.79
CA GLU A 767 19.48 10.52 -7.57
C GLU A 767 18.56 11.34 -8.48
N ALA A 768 17.94 12.39 -7.93
CA ALA A 768 17.20 13.42 -8.66
C ALA A 768 16.97 14.65 -7.78
N ILE A 769 17.12 15.84 -8.36
CA ILE A 769 16.76 17.11 -7.72
C ILE A 769 15.59 17.71 -8.49
N MET A 770 14.45 17.92 -7.83
CA MET A 770 13.25 18.50 -8.42
C MET A 770 12.87 19.75 -7.63
N GLY A 771 12.94 20.91 -8.27
CA GLY A 771 12.58 22.20 -7.66
C GLY A 771 11.07 22.25 -7.38
N GLY A 772 10.27 22.28 -8.44
CA GLY A 772 8.83 22.13 -8.34
C GLY A 772 8.06 23.28 -8.99
N ASP A 773 7.15 23.93 -8.26
CA ASP A 773 6.46 25.09 -8.82
C ASP A 773 7.09 26.37 -8.24
N GLY A 774 7.67 27.22 -9.07
CA GLY A 774 8.17 28.55 -8.66
C GLY A 774 9.63 28.75 -9.05
N ASP A 775 10.21 29.90 -8.71
CA ASP A 775 11.56 30.24 -9.22
C ASP A 775 12.63 29.69 -8.28
N ASP A 776 13.26 28.59 -8.68
CA ASP A 776 14.15 27.80 -7.85
C ASP A 776 15.63 28.06 -8.13
N TRP A 777 16.43 27.88 -7.09
CA TRP A 777 17.88 27.92 -7.18
C TRP A 777 18.47 26.57 -6.82
N ILE A 778 18.92 25.85 -7.85
CA ILE A 778 19.45 24.50 -7.69
C ILE A 778 20.94 24.48 -8.01
N PHE A 779 21.73 24.06 -7.03
CA PHE A 779 23.15 23.77 -7.21
C PHE A 779 23.47 22.34 -6.80
N ASP A 780 23.84 21.53 -7.79
CA ASP A 780 24.46 20.24 -7.56
C ASP A 780 25.99 20.42 -7.42
N ALA A 781 26.63 19.59 -6.61
CA ALA A 781 28.07 19.63 -6.36
C ALA A 781 28.86 18.80 -7.40
N GLU A 782 30.00 18.25 -7.01
CA GLU A 782 30.87 17.48 -7.90
C GLU A 782 30.30 16.06 -8.08
N GLY A 783 29.89 15.64 -9.28
CA GLY A 783 29.18 14.36 -9.36
C GLY A 783 28.89 13.77 -10.74
N HIS A 784 28.20 12.63 -10.71
CA HIS A 784 27.43 12.15 -11.85
C HIS A 784 25.97 12.30 -11.45
N ASP A 785 25.30 13.27 -12.04
CA ASP A 785 24.06 13.77 -11.46
C ASP A 785 22.89 13.11 -12.20
N GLY A 786 22.01 12.47 -11.44
CA GLY A 786 20.86 11.72 -11.96
C GLY A 786 19.88 12.60 -12.73
N GLY A 787 19.81 13.89 -12.41
CA GLY A 787 19.07 14.91 -13.13
C GLY A 787 18.77 16.11 -12.23
N ILE A 788 18.98 17.31 -12.77
CA ILE A 788 18.62 18.60 -12.16
C ILE A 788 17.39 19.10 -12.91
N PHE A 789 16.22 19.04 -12.27
CA PHE A 789 14.94 19.48 -12.82
C PHE A 789 14.52 20.78 -12.13
N GLY A 790 14.30 21.82 -12.92
CA GLY A 790 13.71 23.06 -12.45
C GLY A 790 12.32 22.82 -11.88
N ASP A 791 11.46 22.17 -12.66
CA ASP A 791 10.07 21.92 -12.26
C ASP A 791 9.75 20.46 -11.81
N GLY A 792 8.53 20.01 -12.15
CA GLY A 792 7.87 18.75 -11.83
C GLY A 792 8.62 17.45 -12.20
N GLY A 793 9.62 17.53 -13.07
CA GLY A 793 10.54 16.45 -13.39
C GLY A 793 9.90 15.27 -14.15
N ASN A 794 10.11 15.21 -15.46
CA ASN A 794 9.75 14.06 -16.29
C ASN A 794 10.89 13.04 -16.41
N VAL A 795 10.95 12.05 -15.52
CA VAL A 795 12.10 11.12 -15.41
C VAL A 795 11.99 9.93 -16.37
N PHE A 796 10.77 9.46 -16.68
CA PHE A 796 10.55 8.26 -17.51
C PHE A 796 10.23 8.59 -18.98
N ASP A 797 9.64 9.76 -19.26
CA ASP A 797 9.36 10.22 -20.63
C ASP A 797 9.91 11.64 -20.90
N LEU A 798 11.22 11.71 -21.20
CA LEU A 798 11.95 12.95 -21.52
C LEU A 798 11.44 13.72 -22.75
N LEU A 799 10.39 13.23 -23.43
CA LEU A 799 9.79 13.79 -24.64
C LEU A 799 8.28 14.10 -24.49
N ALA A 800 7.63 13.68 -23.40
CA ALA A 800 6.21 13.92 -23.17
C ALA A 800 5.98 14.46 -21.77
N GLY A 801 5.13 15.49 -21.64
CA GLY A 801 4.69 15.97 -20.32
C GLY A 801 5.44 17.18 -19.76
N LEU A 802 6.26 17.86 -20.56
CA LEU A 802 6.93 19.10 -20.18
C LEU A 802 5.91 20.12 -19.62
N SER A 803 6.21 20.69 -18.45
CA SER A 803 5.39 21.73 -17.83
C SER A 803 5.45 22.98 -18.69
N ALA A 804 4.30 23.47 -19.16
CA ALA A 804 4.24 24.76 -19.86
C ALA A 804 4.05 25.94 -18.89
N VAL A 805 4.00 25.67 -17.58
CA VAL A 805 3.67 26.61 -16.51
C VAL A 805 4.62 26.38 -15.34
N GLY A 806 5.92 26.32 -15.63
CA GLY A 806 6.97 26.25 -14.63
C GLY A 806 7.53 27.62 -14.22
N GLY A 807 8.52 27.62 -13.34
CA GLY A 807 9.19 28.81 -12.81
C GLY A 807 10.46 29.22 -13.55
N ASP A 808 10.98 30.42 -13.26
CA ASP A 808 12.22 30.89 -13.88
C ASP A 808 13.44 30.43 -13.05
N ASP A 809 14.11 29.35 -13.45
CA ASP A 809 15.05 28.66 -12.58
C ASP A 809 16.52 28.99 -12.80
N VAL A 810 17.33 28.78 -11.76
CA VAL A 810 18.79 28.83 -11.83
C VAL A 810 19.38 27.45 -11.51
N LEU A 811 19.86 26.77 -12.55
CA LEU A 811 20.38 25.41 -12.44
C LEU A 811 21.90 25.41 -12.63
N GLY A 812 22.66 24.91 -11.66
CA GLY A 812 24.11 24.78 -11.77
C GLY A 812 24.59 23.41 -11.35
N GLY A 813 25.44 22.79 -12.17
CA GLY A 813 26.19 21.59 -11.78
C GLY A 813 27.57 21.98 -11.23
N GLY A 814 28.18 21.08 -10.47
CA GLY A 814 29.61 21.12 -10.20
C GLY A 814 30.40 20.34 -11.27
N PRO A 815 31.72 20.17 -11.10
CA PRO A 815 32.51 19.36 -12.01
C PRO A 815 31.98 17.92 -12.14
N GLY A 816 31.57 17.48 -13.35
CA GLY A 816 30.81 16.24 -13.44
C GLY A 816 30.19 15.86 -14.79
N GLN A 817 29.22 14.95 -14.70
CA GLN A 817 28.28 14.67 -15.78
C GLN A 817 26.91 15.21 -15.39
N ASP A 818 26.62 16.42 -15.84
CA ASP A 818 25.49 17.17 -15.29
C ASP A 818 24.37 17.19 -16.32
N ASN A 819 23.12 17.01 -15.85
CA ASN A 819 21.94 16.94 -16.71
C ASN A 819 20.93 17.99 -16.24
N HIS A 820 20.94 19.16 -16.89
CA HIS A 820 20.02 20.27 -16.62
C HIS A 820 18.75 20.16 -17.46
N PHE A 821 17.61 20.20 -16.79
CA PHE A 821 16.27 20.21 -17.35
C PHE A 821 15.53 21.43 -16.80
N GLY A 822 15.38 22.46 -17.62
CA GLY A 822 14.59 23.66 -17.31
C GLY A 822 13.09 23.40 -17.30
N GLU A 823 12.62 22.61 -18.26
CA GLU A 823 11.20 22.29 -18.45
C GLU A 823 10.36 23.51 -18.86
N GLY A 824 9.85 24.32 -17.94
CA GLY A 824 9.03 25.48 -18.26
C GLY A 824 9.46 26.75 -17.54
N GLY A 825 9.69 27.84 -18.26
CA GLY A 825 10.10 29.11 -17.67
C GLY A 825 11.28 29.71 -18.42
N ASP A 826 11.76 30.89 -18.00
CA ASP A 826 12.97 31.48 -18.55
C ASP A 826 14.19 31.07 -17.70
N ASP A 827 14.86 29.98 -18.08
CA ASP A 827 15.87 29.37 -17.21
C ASP A 827 17.31 29.85 -17.44
N VAL A 828 18.11 29.81 -16.37
CA VAL A 828 19.56 30.07 -16.39
C VAL A 828 20.34 28.84 -15.96
N MET A 829 20.97 28.18 -16.93
CA MET A 829 21.84 27.04 -16.71
C MET A 829 23.32 27.45 -16.62
N VAL A 830 23.98 27.13 -15.51
CA VAL A 830 25.40 27.44 -15.25
C VAL A 830 26.25 26.22 -15.62
N MET A 831 27.14 26.40 -16.59
CA MET A 831 28.02 25.32 -17.06
C MET A 831 29.21 25.09 -16.12
N SER A 832 29.52 23.83 -15.91
CA SER A 832 30.59 23.28 -15.06
C SER A 832 31.45 22.24 -15.76
N GLU A 833 32.67 22.02 -15.25
CA GLU A 833 33.70 21.16 -15.86
C GLU A 833 33.20 19.73 -16.08
N GLY A 834 33.10 19.30 -17.35
CA GLY A 834 32.77 17.92 -17.67
C GLY A 834 31.85 17.81 -18.87
N SER A 835 30.98 16.79 -18.88
CA SER A 835 30.02 16.58 -19.98
C SER A 835 28.62 16.93 -19.53
N ASN A 836 28.11 18.06 -20.01
CA ASN A 836 26.82 18.60 -19.59
C ASN A 836 25.75 18.34 -20.65
N LYS A 837 24.50 18.16 -20.21
CA LYS A 837 23.32 18.20 -21.07
C LYS A 837 22.43 19.34 -20.59
N PHE A 838 22.09 20.24 -21.51
CA PHE A 838 21.20 21.36 -21.26
C PHE A 838 19.93 21.19 -22.09
N PHE A 839 18.81 21.05 -21.40
CA PHE A 839 17.47 20.93 -21.95
C PHE A 839 16.64 22.09 -21.40
N GLY A 840 16.42 23.13 -22.21
CA GLY A 840 15.62 24.30 -21.78
C GLY A 840 14.12 24.05 -21.93
N ASP A 841 13.72 23.55 -23.10
CA ASP A 841 12.34 23.14 -23.43
C ASP A 841 11.37 24.33 -23.65
N TYR A 842 10.56 24.76 -22.66
CA TYR A 842 9.60 25.87 -22.83
C TYR A 842 10.08 27.16 -22.17
N GLY A 843 10.10 28.25 -22.93
CA GLY A 843 10.41 29.59 -22.42
C GLY A 843 11.63 30.15 -23.14
N PHE A 844 12.41 31.01 -22.48
CA PHE A 844 13.66 31.53 -23.02
C PHE A 844 14.86 31.11 -22.18
N ASP A 845 15.57 30.11 -22.67
CA ASP A 845 16.59 29.43 -21.87
C ASP A 845 18.01 29.89 -22.19
N TRP A 846 18.80 30.10 -21.14
CA TRP A 846 20.12 30.71 -21.23
C TRP A 846 21.22 29.89 -20.54
N ILE A 847 22.30 29.63 -21.27
CA ILE A 847 23.50 29.01 -20.69
C ILE A 847 24.57 30.06 -20.38
N THR A 848 25.24 29.94 -19.23
CA THR A 848 26.37 30.80 -18.88
C THR A 848 27.62 30.02 -18.50
N LEU A 849 28.78 30.46 -19.02
CA LEU A 849 30.11 29.93 -18.67
C LEU A 849 30.67 30.50 -17.36
N ARG A 850 29.81 31.03 -16.48
CA ARG A 850 30.25 31.73 -15.27
C ARG A 850 31.11 30.83 -14.38
N GLY A 851 32.38 31.20 -14.22
CA GLY A 851 33.34 30.44 -13.40
C GLY A 851 34.15 29.39 -14.18
N TRP A 852 33.91 29.24 -15.48
CA TRP A 852 34.63 28.30 -16.34
C TRP A 852 36.09 28.74 -16.59
N PRO A 853 37.10 27.89 -16.31
CA PRO A 853 38.51 28.31 -16.30
C PRO A 853 39.24 28.20 -17.65
N PHE A 854 38.58 27.75 -18.73
CA PHE A 854 39.20 27.54 -20.04
C PHE A 854 38.43 28.24 -21.18
N PRO A 855 39.03 28.58 -22.34
CA PRO A 855 38.22 29.06 -23.46
C PRO A 855 37.33 27.94 -24.01
N GLU A 856 36.03 28.17 -24.15
CA GLU A 856 35.06 27.15 -24.59
C GLU A 856 34.40 27.48 -25.93
N PHE A 857 33.88 26.45 -26.61
CA PHE A 857 33.13 26.59 -27.85
C PHE A 857 31.69 26.09 -27.65
N ILE A 858 30.76 27.02 -27.47
CA ILE A 858 29.32 26.72 -27.37
C ILE A 858 28.72 26.74 -28.77
N GLU A 859 28.14 25.63 -29.20
CA GLU A 859 27.40 25.51 -30.44
C GLU A 859 25.99 24.98 -30.16
N LEU A 860 25.03 25.88 -30.01
CA LEU A 860 23.64 25.54 -29.68
C LEU A 860 22.95 24.71 -30.79
N GLY A 861 23.53 24.64 -32.00
CA GLY A 861 23.03 23.81 -33.11
C GLY A 861 23.55 22.36 -33.13
N LEU A 862 24.40 21.95 -32.19
CA LEU A 862 25.17 20.69 -32.28
C LEU A 862 24.33 19.40 -32.15
N LEU A 863 23.12 19.46 -31.60
CA LEU A 863 22.23 18.28 -31.49
C LEU A 863 21.44 17.96 -32.79
N ALA A 864 21.62 18.71 -33.88
CA ALA A 864 20.83 18.57 -35.11
C ALA A 864 21.54 17.83 -36.26
N LEU A 865 22.23 16.70 -36.02
CA LEU A 865 22.68 15.82 -37.11
C LEU A 865 22.03 14.43 -37.04
N PRO A 866 20.84 14.27 -37.63
CA PRO A 866 20.24 12.96 -37.85
C PRO A 866 21.09 12.26 -38.91
N ASN A 867 21.72 11.16 -38.52
CA ASN A 867 22.70 10.36 -39.28
C ASN A 867 24.17 10.48 -38.84
N VAL A 868 24.49 11.21 -37.76
CA VAL A 868 25.77 10.96 -37.06
C VAL A 868 25.54 9.80 -36.08
N PRO A 869 26.23 8.66 -36.22
CA PRO A 869 26.21 7.64 -35.19
C PRO A 869 26.65 8.29 -33.88
N LEU A 870 25.77 8.30 -32.88
CA LEU A 870 26.14 8.70 -31.52
C LEU A 870 27.31 7.81 -31.10
N ASN A 871 28.51 8.38 -31.06
CA ASN A 871 29.62 7.74 -30.42
C ASN A 871 29.32 7.83 -28.92
N PHE A 872 29.12 6.69 -28.25
CA PHE A 872 28.89 6.68 -26.79
C PHE A 872 30.09 7.22 -25.99
N ASN A 873 31.23 7.48 -26.63
CA ASN A 873 32.38 8.19 -26.07
C ASN A 873 32.43 9.69 -26.43
N ASP A 874 31.33 10.27 -26.93
CA ASP A 874 31.25 11.71 -27.19
C ASP A 874 30.96 12.47 -25.89
N LEU A 875 32.04 12.93 -25.24
CA LEU A 875 32.02 13.71 -23.99
C LEU A 875 31.74 15.21 -24.20
N ARG A 876 31.22 15.60 -25.37
CA ARG A 876 30.85 16.99 -25.64
C ARG A 876 29.55 17.36 -24.95
N ASN A 877 29.44 18.64 -24.61
CA ASN A 877 28.21 19.25 -24.11
C ASN A 877 27.09 19.16 -25.16
N LYS A 878 25.85 18.99 -24.68
CA LYS A 878 24.64 18.82 -25.51
C LYS A 878 23.64 19.91 -25.17
N TYR A 879 22.97 20.42 -26.20
CA TYR A 879 22.00 21.53 -26.11
C TYR A 879 20.72 21.19 -26.87
N ARG A 880 19.56 21.21 -26.19
CA ARG A 880 18.24 21.03 -26.80
C ARG A 880 17.34 22.17 -26.32
N PHE A 881 16.66 22.84 -27.25
CA PHE A 881 15.76 23.96 -26.97
C PHE A 881 16.41 24.98 -26.02
N VAL A 882 17.61 25.45 -26.38
CA VAL A 882 18.31 26.51 -25.66
C VAL A 882 18.43 27.70 -26.59
N ASP A 883 17.93 28.86 -26.16
CA ASP A 883 17.84 30.05 -27.00
C ASP A 883 19.07 30.95 -26.93
N GLY A 884 19.75 30.95 -25.77
CA GLY A 884 20.81 31.90 -25.47
C GLY A 884 22.05 31.30 -24.82
N ALA A 885 23.18 31.99 -24.98
CA ALA A 885 24.40 31.65 -24.27
C ALA A 885 25.30 32.88 -24.02
N SER A 886 25.96 32.93 -22.86
CA SER A 886 27.06 33.86 -22.54
C SER A 886 28.37 33.15 -22.26
N GLY A 887 29.45 33.75 -22.76
CA GLY A 887 30.82 33.48 -22.32
C GLY A 887 31.13 34.11 -20.97
N TRP A 888 32.36 33.92 -20.50
CA TRP A 888 32.83 34.44 -19.23
C TRP A 888 33.96 35.46 -19.42
N ASP A 889 35.14 35.22 -18.85
CA ASP A 889 36.27 36.13 -18.84
C ASP A 889 37.43 35.72 -19.77
N LEU A 890 37.20 34.71 -20.63
CA LEU A 890 38.16 34.18 -21.60
C LEU A 890 37.71 34.40 -23.05
N ASN A 891 38.52 33.94 -24.00
CA ASN A 891 38.24 34.07 -25.44
C ASN A 891 37.24 32.98 -25.90
N ASP A 892 36.04 33.01 -25.34
CA ASP A 892 35.00 32.04 -25.64
C ASP A 892 34.39 32.28 -27.02
N HIS A 893 33.97 31.19 -27.66
CA HIS A 893 33.28 31.24 -28.94
C HIS A 893 31.86 30.72 -28.79
N ILE A 894 30.89 31.56 -29.18
CA ILE A 894 29.47 31.22 -29.13
C ILE A 894 28.94 31.23 -30.56
N ALA A 895 28.39 30.11 -30.98
CA ALA A 895 27.77 29.91 -32.27
C ALA A 895 26.33 29.39 -32.07
N GLY A 896 25.42 29.90 -32.89
CA GLY A 896 24.01 29.52 -32.89
C GLY A 896 23.43 29.58 -34.30
N SER A 897 22.14 29.25 -34.41
CA SER A 897 21.41 29.26 -35.67
C SER A 897 20.17 30.15 -35.56
N ASN A 898 19.86 30.91 -36.60
CA ASN A 898 18.59 31.63 -36.71
C ASN A 898 17.45 30.74 -37.26
N LYS A 899 17.71 29.44 -37.42
CA LYS A 899 16.69 28.48 -37.85
C LYS A 899 15.86 28.09 -36.62
N VAL A 900 14.59 28.48 -36.64
CA VAL A 900 13.60 28.01 -35.69
C VAL A 900 13.38 26.52 -35.93
N LEU A 901 13.90 25.69 -35.03
CA LEU A 901 13.66 24.25 -34.99
C LEU A 901 12.33 24.04 -34.24
N CYS A 902 11.22 24.31 -34.94
CA CYS A 902 9.83 24.13 -34.51
C CYS A 902 9.22 25.31 -33.72
N ASP A 903 7.99 25.65 -34.09
CA ASP A 903 7.07 26.57 -33.39
C ASP A 903 6.40 25.71 -32.30
N PRO A 904 6.43 26.05 -30.99
CA PRO A 904 5.93 25.15 -29.95
C PRO A 904 4.42 24.94 -30.15
N PRO A 905 3.93 23.72 -30.44
CA PRO A 905 2.53 23.53 -30.73
C PRO A 905 1.77 23.31 -29.43
N GLY A 906 0.84 24.22 -29.13
CA GLY A 906 -0.39 23.79 -28.48
C GLY A 906 -0.98 22.63 -29.29
N GLU A 907 -1.03 21.46 -28.66
CA GLU A 907 -1.42 20.14 -29.21
C GLU A 907 -0.30 19.37 -29.94
N ILE A 908 0.44 18.60 -29.13
CA ILE A 908 1.12 17.32 -29.42
C ILE A 908 1.08 16.87 -30.90
N ALA A 909 2.12 17.22 -31.65
CA ALA A 909 2.46 16.56 -32.91
C ALA A 909 3.99 16.48 -33.05
N GLU A 910 4.50 15.25 -33.02
CA GLU A 910 5.85 14.79 -33.37
C GLU A 910 6.73 15.83 -34.12
N CYS A 911 7.64 16.48 -33.40
CA CYS A 911 8.76 17.21 -34.01
C CYS A 911 10.04 16.37 -33.97
N LEU A 912 10.00 15.19 -34.61
CA LEU A 912 11.19 14.40 -34.92
C LEU A 912 11.52 14.47 -36.41
N VAL A 913 11.66 15.66 -36.99
CA VAL A 913 12.37 15.84 -38.28
C VAL A 913 13.04 17.23 -38.39
N VAL A 914 14.34 17.26 -38.10
CA VAL A 914 15.46 17.96 -38.79
C VAL A 914 15.15 19.23 -39.60
N GLY A 915 15.81 20.34 -39.24
CA GLY A 915 15.98 21.51 -40.13
C GLY A 915 17.12 22.46 -39.81
#